data_AF-A0A6P7GHH3-F1
#
_entry.id   AF-A0A6P7GHH3-F1
#
_cell.length_a   1.000
_cell.length_b   1.000
_cell.length_c   1.000
_cell.angle_alpha   90.00
_cell.angle_beta   90.00
_cell.angle_gamma   90.00
#
_symmetry.space_group_name_H-M   'P 1'
#
loop_
_entity.id
_entity.type
_entity.pdbx_description
1 polymer ?
#
loop_
_entity_poly.entity_id
_entity_poly.type
_entity_poly.pdbx_seq_one_letter_code
_entity_poly.pdbx_strand_id
1 'polypeptide(L)'
;MFLTNYQMGEVAGWGLTENDKPSDRLRVIRIPYKEGGTCARELPASWEQQYNFLDKICAGRQNESIAVCQGDSGSGLIFQNQEDNRYYIHGIVSIAPNLYTASCNNRTNALYTSVIFYYAFIKREMNKNHMEDCKLPEYPKNGKWYLESDAQKKPGDIVTSNAILQFSCNRKYILSTVSPYHDCESSYNPPVCLLLCPKVSLPSGTEIVCRNFNDQPIQCADVADGGSITFTCPSAFVTDRGTASSTRYCRNGVFSSSPPSCILKTLYKPKVRVQVTPTPPTPEPPNTVAIGSDGIKVVCIYASWRAYSGATPDTFEPSLCTHLIYQFIGLHGNGEIRIDESLDIKYKGMGLFKMTTDLKKRNKNLKVLLSVGGSGGTNETLFRELANNNDKMKAFLSSAAKIIQTYQFDGLDIFWFFPEKDDKERYTRMLEKIRNNFKKQGWLLCVTVRPGLEDAGYDPKKIDEIVDWVNLKTYDFYGSWSSSTGNHNSLYFSSKEYNWEKEHSNIAAAAQNWLNAGLSKEKTVLGVAFYGVSFELKASNETGIHAPVIKGSALGELRYYEICSQYDNFTKVWDDETKTPYLHNGTYWIGYNDPIAIWIKGDYVKKNQFGGAVIYSIDGDDNTRLCNLDKYVLLKHLHGGMGHDLTWLKD
;
A
#
# COMPACT_ATOMS: atom_id res chain seq x y z
N MET A 1 28.28 -24.24 1.04
CA MET A 1 28.47 -24.84 2.38
C MET A 1 28.98 -23.78 3.34
N PHE A 2 28.37 -23.62 4.50
CA PHE A 2 28.81 -22.64 5.50
C PHE A 2 29.85 -23.26 6.43
N LEU A 3 30.99 -22.59 6.62
CA LEU A 3 32.01 -23.04 7.56
C LEU A 3 31.58 -22.68 8.99
N THR A 4 31.75 -23.62 9.92
CA THR A 4 31.48 -23.40 11.34
C THR A 4 32.75 -22.95 12.05
N ASN A 5 32.65 -22.04 13.03
CA ASN A 5 33.83 -21.57 13.76
C ASN A 5 34.61 -22.76 14.36
N TYR A 6 35.93 -22.73 14.23
CA TYR A 6 36.85 -23.82 14.56
C TYR A 6 36.78 -25.09 13.70
N GLN A 7 36.02 -25.09 12.60
CA GLN A 7 36.06 -26.19 11.64
C GLN A 7 37.48 -26.35 11.10
N MET A 8 37.98 -27.59 11.09
CA MET A 8 39.35 -27.88 10.66
C MET A 8 39.45 -27.89 9.13
N GLY A 9 40.27 -26.99 8.61
CA GLY A 9 40.69 -26.96 7.21
C GLY A 9 42.12 -27.45 7.05
N GLU A 10 42.48 -27.73 5.82
CA GLU A 10 43.82 -28.17 5.43
C GLU A 10 44.42 -27.20 4.42
N VAL A 11 45.71 -26.94 4.56
CA VAL A 11 46.49 -26.18 3.58
C VAL A 11 47.73 -26.99 3.25
N ALA A 12 47.92 -27.28 1.97
CA ALA A 12 49.11 -27.94 1.48
C ALA A 12 50.11 -26.93 0.92
N GLY A 13 51.40 -27.10 1.19
CA GLY A 13 52.43 -26.15 0.78
C GLY A 13 53.85 -26.71 0.82
N TRP A 14 54.75 -26.02 0.12
CA TRP A 14 56.20 -26.27 0.08
C TRP A 14 56.99 -25.11 0.70
N GLY A 15 56.30 -24.19 1.38
CA GLY A 15 56.90 -23.03 2.01
C GLY A 15 57.88 -23.37 3.13
N LEU A 16 58.37 -22.33 3.80
CA LEU A 16 59.34 -22.52 4.88
C LEU A 16 58.70 -23.27 6.06
N THR A 17 59.48 -24.19 6.62
CA THR A 17 59.19 -24.87 7.88
C THR A 17 59.48 -23.97 9.08
N GLU A 18 59.17 -24.42 10.28
CA GLU A 18 59.48 -23.75 11.54
C GLU A 18 60.96 -23.47 11.79
N ASN A 19 61.86 -24.02 10.96
CA ASN A 19 63.30 -23.79 10.98
C ASN A 19 63.77 -22.86 9.84
N ASP A 20 62.86 -22.10 9.22
CA ASP A 20 63.10 -21.17 8.12
C ASP A 20 63.78 -21.82 6.88
N LYS A 21 63.53 -23.12 6.67
CA LYS A 21 63.99 -23.86 5.49
C LYS A 21 62.80 -24.33 4.65
N PRO A 22 62.86 -24.24 3.31
CA PRO A 22 61.84 -24.83 2.43
C PRO A 22 61.69 -26.32 2.71
N SER A 23 60.46 -26.83 2.66
CA SER A 23 60.23 -28.28 2.79
C SER A 23 60.69 -29.01 1.52
N ASP A 24 61.34 -30.15 1.70
CA ASP A 24 61.78 -31.08 0.63
C ASP A 24 60.66 -32.02 0.15
N ARG A 25 59.53 -32.02 0.84
CA ARG A 25 58.30 -32.76 0.52
C ARG A 25 57.06 -31.91 0.80
N LEU A 26 55.97 -32.09 0.05
CA LEU A 26 54.71 -31.37 0.28
C LEU A 26 54.26 -31.60 1.71
N ARG A 27 54.01 -30.52 2.45
CA ARG A 27 53.44 -30.58 3.80
C ARG A 27 52.01 -30.15 3.77
N VAL A 28 51.22 -30.69 4.70
CA VAL A 28 49.86 -30.27 4.94
C VAL A 28 49.75 -29.86 6.40
N ILE A 29 49.25 -28.67 6.64
CA ILE A 29 48.89 -28.22 7.99
C ILE A 29 47.38 -28.25 8.16
N ARG A 30 46.94 -28.61 9.37
CA ARG A 30 45.52 -28.64 9.73
C ARG A 30 45.22 -27.52 10.70
N ILE A 31 44.45 -26.54 10.24
CA ILE A 31 44.23 -25.28 10.95
C ILE A 31 42.73 -24.97 11.06
N PRO A 32 42.28 -24.44 12.21
CA PRO A 32 40.88 -24.12 12.40
C PRO A 32 40.52 -22.83 11.65
N TYR A 33 39.35 -22.84 10.99
CA TYR A 33 38.68 -21.63 10.55
C TYR A 33 38.29 -20.77 11.76
N LYS A 34 38.46 -19.46 11.65
CA LYS A 34 38.06 -18.49 12.66
C LYS A 34 36.99 -17.56 12.08
N GLU A 35 35.81 -17.58 12.68
CA GLU A 35 34.76 -16.63 12.32
C GLU A 35 35.19 -15.19 12.60
N GLY A 36 34.64 -14.22 11.87
CA GLY A 36 35.14 -12.84 11.82
C GLY A 36 35.40 -12.19 13.19
N GLY A 37 34.46 -12.34 14.15
CA GLY A 37 34.61 -11.78 15.50
C GLY A 37 35.65 -12.49 16.37
N THR A 38 35.92 -13.77 16.11
CA THR A 38 37.04 -14.49 16.75
C THR A 38 38.35 -14.09 16.10
N CYS A 39 38.40 -14.03 14.78
CA CYS A 39 39.59 -13.62 14.05
C CYS A 39 40.03 -12.19 14.41
N ALA A 40 39.10 -11.24 14.47
CA ALA A 40 39.40 -9.85 14.81
C ALA A 40 40.05 -9.69 16.18
N ARG A 41 39.67 -10.55 17.16
CA ARG A 41 40.27 -10.54 18.50
C ARG A 41 41.63 -11.23 18.55
N GLU A 42 41.88 -12.17 17.64
CA GLU A 42 43.10 -12.97 17.62
C GLU A 42 44.20 -12.40 16.71
N LEU A 43 43.85 -11.54 15.76
CA LEU A 43 44.80 -10.80 14.92
C LEU A 43 45.40 -9.61 15.68
N PRO A 44 46.63 -9.19 15.34
CA PRO A 44 47.15 -7.91 15.80
C PRO A 44 46.21 -6.76 15.42
N ALA A 45 45.97 -5.82 16.34
CA ALA A 45 45.00 -4.74 16.12
C ALA A 45 45.26 -3.90 14.85
N SER A 46 46.54 -3.68 14.52
CA SER A 46 46.93 -2.99 13.27
C SER A 46 46.61 -3.78 12.01
N TRP A 47 46.60 -5.11 12.11
CA TRP A 47 46.31 -6.01 11.00
C TRP A 47 44.83 -6.26 10.81
N GLU A 48 44.08 -6.37 11.91
CA GLU A 48 42.64 -6.50 11.89
C GLU A 48 42.00 -5.35 11.11
N GLN A 49 42.31 -4.10 11.49
CA GLN A 49 41.72 -2.91 10.87
C GLN A 49 42.10 -2.73 9.40
N GLN A 50 43.30 -3.20 9.03
CA GLN A 50 43.86 -2.92 7.71
C GLN A 50 43.59 -4.03 6.69
N TYR A 51 43.39 -5.27 7.11
CA TYR A 51 43.38 -6.43 6.20
C TYR A 51 42.22 -7.40 6.43
N ASN A 52 41.55 -7.39 7.57
CA ASN A 52 40.48 -8.34 7.90
C ASN A 52 39.11 -7.87 7.36
N PHE A 53 39.01 -7.70 6.03
CA PHE A 53 37.77 -7.29 5.37
C PHE A 53 36.86 -8.49 5.01
N LEU A 54 35.64 -8.19 4.55
CA LEU A 54 34.62 -9.20 4.19
C LEU A 54 35.05 -10.15 3.06
N ASP A 55 36.07 -9.80 2.28
CA ASP A 55 36.64 -10.62 1.23
C ASP A 55 37.68 -11.63 1.73
N LYS A 56 37.97 -11.64 3.04
CA LYS A 56 38.95 -12.54 3.68
C LYS A 56 38.29 -13.62 4.54
N ILE A 57 38.97 -14.76 4.60
CA ILE A 57 38.76 -15.86 5.53
C ILE A 57 39.98 -15.91 6.44
N CYS A 58 39.73 -16.16 7.72
CA CYS A 58 40.78 -16.26 8.71
C CYS A 58 40.93 -17.71 9.17
N ALA A 59 42.15 -18.21 9.18
CA ALA A 59 42.44 -19.55 9.68
C ALA A 59 43.86 -19.61 10.25
N GLY A 60 44.02 -20.38 11.30
CA GLY A 60 45.29 -20.52 11.98
C GLY A 60 45.14 -20.86 13.45
N ARG A 61 46.27 -21.07 14.11
CA ARG A 61 46.33 -21.34 15.53
C ARG A 61 47.07 -20.20 16.20
N GLN A 62 46.46 -19.65 17.23
CA GLN A 62 47.09 -18.62 18.04
C GLN A 62 47.99 -19.30 19.08
N ASN A 63 49.22 -18.81 19.24
CA ASN A 63 50.21 -19.32 20.20
C ASN A 63 50.69 -20.77 19.98
N GLU A 64 50.41 -21.39 18.83
CA GLU A 64 50.98 -22.67 18.41
C GLU A 64 51.91 -22.44 17.23
N SER A 65 52.97 -23.23 17.05
CA SER A 65 53.92 -23.08 15.94
C SER A 65 53.44 -23.75 14.64
N ILE A 66 52.23 -23.43 14.19
CA ILE A 66 51.59 -23.99 12.99
C ILE A 66 50.89 -22.85 12.22
N ALA A 67 51.50 -22.40 11.13
CA ALA A 67 50.90 -21.42 10.22
C ALA A 67 51.40 -21.62 8.77
N VAL A 68 50.72 -20.98 7.83
CA VAL A 68 51.23 -20.80 6.46
C VAL A 68 52.36 -19.79 6.45
N CYS A 69 53.26 -19.93 5.49
CA CYS A 69 54.50 -19.18 5.45
C CYS A 69 54.87 -18.73 4.02
N GLN A 70 55.98 -18.01 3.89
CA GLN A 70 56.54 -17.65 2.60
C GLN A 70 56.77 -18.90 1.76
N GLY A 71 56.25 -18.88 0.52
CA GLY A 71 56.22 -20.03 -0.38
C GLY A 71 54.88 -20.77 -0.40
N ASP A 72 53.97 -20.51 0.54
CA ASP A 72 52.62 -21.08 0.54
C ASP A 72 51.57 -20.18 -0.11
N SER A 73 51.95 -18.96 -0.52
CA SER A 73 51.06 -17.99 -1.18
C SER A 73 50.37 -18.60 -2.40
N GLY A 74 49.05 -18.39 -2.51
CA GLY A 74 48.24 -18.99 -3.57
C GLY A 74 47.74 -20.42 -3.30
N SER A 75 48.19 -21.07 -2.22
CA SER A 75 47.70 -22.40 -1.85
C SER A 75 46.25 -22.37 -1.40
N GLY A 76 45.51 -23.45 -1.70
CA GLY A 76 44.11 -23.58 -1.32
C GLY A 76 43.94 -24.01 0.15
N LEU A 77 43.15 -23.26 0.89
CA LEU A 77 42.57 -23.69 2.16
C LEU A 77 41.32 -24.51 1.85
N ILE A 78 41.43 -25.82 2.07
CA ILE A 78 40.40 -26.79 1.72
C ILE A 78 39.67 -27.33 2.96
N PHE A 79 38.40 -27.63 2.79
CA PHE A 79 37.57 -28.28 3.81
C PHE A 79 36.87 -29.48 3.19
N GLN A 80 36.82 -30.57 3.94
CA GLN A 80 36.06 -31.75 3.54
C GLN A 80 34.57 -31.53 3.82
N ASN A 81 33.74 -31.73 2.80
CA ASN A 81 32.30 -31.80 2.94
C ASN A 81 31.90 -33.20 3.45
N GLN A 82 31.12 -33.24 4.52
CA GLN A 82 30.70 -34.48 5.16
C GLN A 82 29.60 -35.22 4.37
N GLU A 83 28.85 -34.53 3.50
CA GLU A 83 27.74 -35.11 2.74
C GLU A 83 28.22 -35.91 1.52
N ASP A 84 29.28 -35.44 0.85
CA ASP A 84 29.80 -36.05 -0.39
C ASP A 84 31.25 -36.53 -0.29
N ASN A 85 31.89 -36.37 0.88
CA ASN A 85 33.29 -36.69 1.16
C ASN A 85 34.31 -35.97 0.26
N ARG A 86 33.94 -34.89 -0.43
CA ARG A 86 34.84 -34.12 -1.31
C ARG A 86 35.47 -32.93 -0.58
N TYR A 87 36.68 -32.57 -1.01
CA TYR A 87 37.38 -31.38 -0.51
C TYR A 87 37.09 -30.19 -1.41
N TYR A 88 36.67 -29.09 -0.81
CA TYR A 88 36.36 -27.84 -1.51
C TYR A 88 37.35 -26.76 -1.08
N ILE A 89 37.82 -25.95 -2.04
CA ILE A 89 38.65 -24.78 -1.75
C ILE A 89 37.74 -23.65 -1.30
N HIS A 90 37.93 -23.18 -0.07
CA HIS A 90 37.17 -22.05 0.48
C HIS A 90 38.00 -20.77 0.54
N GLY A 91 39.31 -20.88 0.70
CA GLY A 91 40.22 -19.73 0.76
C GLY A 91 41.49 -19.95 -0.05
N ILE A 92 42.14 -18.86 -0.45
CA ILE A 92 43.46 -18.87 -1.08
C ILE A 92 44.44 -18.10 -0.20
N VAL A 93 45.57 -18.69 0.18
CA VAL A 93 46.58 -18.05 1.04
C VAL A 93 46.96 -16.69 0.46
N SER A 94 46.69 -15.61 1.20
CA SER A 94 46.87 -14.24 0.71
C SER A 94 47.91 -13.48 1.53
N ILE A 95 47.70 -13.34 2.83
CA ILE A 95 48.54 -12.48 3.67
C ILE A 95 48.57 -12.97 5.12
N ALA A 96 49.71 -12.84 5.81
CA ALA A 96 49.87 -13.19 7.21
C ALA A 96 50.67 -12.12 7.97
N PRO A 97 50.36 -11.84 9.26
CA PRO A 97 51.09 -10.84 10.03
C PRO A 97 52.57 -11.16 10.18
N ASN A 98 53.46 -10.28 9.70
CA ASN A 98 54.88 -10.45 9.90
C ASN A 98 55.39 -9.53 11.03
N LEU A 99 56.10 -10.09 12.02
CA LEU A 99 56.72 -9.32 13.10
C LEU A 99 58.20 -9.08 12.75
N TYR A 100 58.46 -7.95 12.08
CA TYR A 100 59.75 -7.25 11.96
C TYR A 100 61.01 -8.03 11.52
N THR A 101 60.90 -9.31 11.17
CA THR A 101 61.98 -10.12 10.62
C THR A 101 61.47 -10.82 9.36
N ALA A 102 62.34 -11.18 8.43
CA ALA A 102 61.95 -11.92 7.23
C ALA A 102 61.49 -13.38 7.52
N SER A 103 61.22 -13.71 8.79
CA SER A 103 60.80 -15.04 9.25
C SER A 103 59.29 -15.11 9.44
N CYS A 104 58.71 -16.29 9.27
CA CYS A 104 57.27 -16.44 9.38
C CYS A 104 56.79 -16.37 10.81
N ASN A 105 55.76 -15.55 11.05
CA ASN A 105 55.06 -15.57 12.32
C ASN A 105 54.17 -16.81 12.41
N ASN A 106 54.76 -17.92 12.86
CA ASN A 106 54.08 -19.19 12.93
C ASN A 106 53.06 -19.32 14.07
N ARG A 107 52.86 -18.26 14.89
CA ARG A 107 52.00 -18.25 16.08
C ARG A 107 50.74 -17.41 15.96
N THR A 108 50.44 -16.92 14.76
CA THR A 108 49.28 -16.05 14.49
C THR A 108 48.41 -16.64 13.38
N ASN A 109 47.16 -16.18 13.35
CA ASN A 109 46.27 -16.45 12.23
C ASN A 109 46.76 -15.77 10.95
N ALA A 110 46.48 -16.42 9.82
CA ALA A 110 46.67 -15.87 8.49
C ALA A 110 45.31 -15.56 7.84
N LEU A 111 45.35 -14.69 6.84
CA LEU A 111 44.20 -14.29 6.04
C LEU A 111 44.31 -14.89 4.62
N TYR A 112 43.17 -15.40 4.18
CA TYR A 112 42.98 -16.11 2.93
C TYR A 112 41.93 -15.35 2.12
N THR A 113 42.16 -15.15 0.83
CA THR A 113 41.15 -14.58 -0.07
C THR A 113 39.97 -15.55 -0.17
N SER A 114 38.77 -15.08 0.14
CA SER A 114 37.55 -15.87 0.19
C SER A 114 37.09 -16.25 -1.22
N VAL A 115 37.16 -17.54 -1.56
CA VAL A 115 36.73 -18.04 -2.88
C VAL A 115 35.25 -17.77 -3.10
N ILE A 116 34.43 -17.94 -2.06
CA ILE A 116 32.98 -17.69 -2.16
C ILE A 116 32.65 -16.21 -2.35
N PHE A 117 33.42 -15.30 -1.74
CA PHE A 117 33.23 -13.86 -1.95
C PHE A 117 33.47 -13.48 -3.41
N TYR A 118 34.49 -14.09 -4.03
CA TYR A 118 34.83 -13.88 -5.44
C TYR A 118 34.16 -14.86 -6.40
N TYR A 119 33.18 -15.66 -5.96
CA TYR A 119 32.58 -16.70 -6.80
C TYR A 119 31.97 -16.14 -8.09
N ALA A 120 31.28 -14.99 -8.01
CA ALA A 120 30.72 -14.33 -9.19
C ALA A 120 31.81 -13.91 -10.20
N PHE A 121 32.93 -13.36 -9.70
CA PHE A 121 34.08 -13.03 -10.53
C PHE A 121 34.68 -14.28 -11.17
N ILE A 122 34.94 -15.33 -10.38
CA ILE A 122 35.51 -16.59 -10.85
C ILE A 122 34.60 -17.24 -11.90
N LYS A 123 33.29 -17.30 -11.63
CA LYS A 123 32.29 -17.81 -12.57
C LYS A 123 32.33 -17.03 -13.89
N ARG A 124 32.34 -15.70 -13.81
CA ARG A 124 32.43 -14.81 -14.99
C ARG A 124 33.70 -15.06 -15.80
N GLU A 125 34.86 -15.17 -15.16
CA GLU A 125 36.14 -15.40 -15.85
C GLU A 125 36.21 -16.80 -16.46
N MET A 126 35.67 -17.82 -15.79
CA MET A 126 35.58 -19.18 -16.34
C MET A 126 34.63 -19.26 -17.54
N ASN A 127 33.59 -18.42 -17.58
CA ASN A 127 32.57 -18.42 -18.63
C ASN A 127 32.91 -17.57 -19.86
N LYS A 128 34.01 -16.80 -19.85
CA LYS A 128 34.42 -15.90 -20.96
C LYS A 128 34.64 -16.60 -22.31
N ASN A 129 34.83 -17.92 -22.35
CA ASN A 129 35.13 -18.67 -23.59
C ASN A 129 33.97 -19.52 -24.15
N HIS A 130 32.78 -19.50 -23.53
CA HIS A 130 31.59 -20.20 -24.03
C HIS A 130 30.47 -19.20 -24.35
N MET A 131 30.50 -18.64 -25.56
CA MET A 131 29.54 -17.61 -25.97
C MET A 131 28.42 -18.18 -26.84
N GLU A 132 27.24 -18.33 -26.25
CA GLU A 132 25.98 -18.13 -26.98
C GLU A 132 25.56 -16.67 -26.86
N ASP A 133 24.93 -16.14 -27.90
CA ASP A 133 24.36 -14.80 -27.94
C ASP A 133 23.27 -14.64 -26.87
N CYS A 134 23.34 -13.57 -26.09
CA CYS A 134 22.36 -13.25 -25.04
C CYS A 134 21.31 -12.27 -25.57
N LYS A 135 20.03 -12.58 -25.32
CA LYS A 135 18.94 -11.62 -25.46
C LYS A 135 18.81 -10.78 -24.19
N LEU A 136 19.03 -9.47 -24.29
CA LEU A 136 18.93 -8.54 -23.16
C LEU A 136 17.58 -8.68 -22.46
N PRO A 137 17.56 -8.84 -21.13
CA PRO A 137 16.33 -9.08 -20.39
C PRO A 137 15.44 -7.84 -20.33
N GLU A 138 14.15 -8.05 -20.06
CA GLU A 138 13.26 -6.96 -19.67
C GLU A 138 13.80 -6.21 -18.45
N TYR A 139 13.46 -4.93 -18.33
CA TYR A 139 13.81 -4.18 -17.13
C TYR A 139 13.14 -4.81 -15.90
N PRO A 140 13.86 -4.94 -14.77
CA PRO A 140 13.25 -5.46 -13.55
C PRO A 140 12.12 -4.54 -13.12
N LYS A 141 11.02 -5.13 -12.62
CA LYS A 141 9.92 -4.36 -12.04
C LYS A 141 10.48 -3.48 -10.91
N ASN A 142 10.29 -2.16 -11.01
CA ASN A 142 10.87 -1.15 -10.12
C ASN A 142 12.40 -1.00 -10.18
N GLY A 143 13.01 -1.23 -11.35
CA GLY A 143 14.42 -0.91 -11.59
C GLY A 143 14.75 -0.80 -13.08
N LYS A 144 16.03 -0.64 -13.39
CA LYS A 144 16.60 -0.62 -14.74
C LYS A 144 17.97 -1.28 -14.73
N TRP A 145 18.45 -1.65 -15.91
CA TRP A 145 19.84 -2.02 -16.12
C TRP A 145 20.47 -1.13 -17.20
N TYR A 146 21.78 -0.99 -17.14
CA TYR A 146 22.59 -0.22 -18.10
C TYR A 146 23.74 -1.10 -18.57
N LEU A 147 24.13 -1.00 -19.84
CA LEU A 147 25.36 -1.63 -20.32
C LEU A 147 26.55 -0.72 -19.99
N GLU A 148 27.62 -1.30 -19.48
CA GLU A 148 28.84 -0.56 -19.14
C GLU A 148 29.48 0.13 -20.37
N SER A 149 29.21 -0.37 -21.58
CA SER A 149 29.78 0.14 -22.84
C SER A 149 28.99 1.28 -23.51
N ASP A 150 28.10 1.97 -22.79
CA ASP A 150 27.36 3.18 -23.24
C ASP A 150 26.56 3.04 -24.57
N ALA A 151 26.28 1.81 -25.00
CA ALA A 151 25.52 1.54 -26.20
C ALA A 151 24.01 1.68 -25.93
N GLN A 152 23.30 2.49 -26.71
CA GLN A 152 21.83 2.59 -26.68
C GLN A 152 21.19 1.25 -27.12
N LYS A 153 21.10 0.30 -26.19
CA LYS A 153 20.41 -0.98 -26.37
C LYS A 153 19.16 -1.03 -25.51
N LYS A 154 18.18 -1.81 -25.94
CA LYS A 154 16.88 -1.98 -25.27
C LYS A 154 16.63 -3.45 -24.95
N PRO A 155 15.70 -3.76 -24.04
CA PRO A 155 15.22 -5.10 -23.82
C PRO A 155 14.91 -5.82 -25.15
N GLY A 156 15.38 -7.06 -25.26
CA GLY A 156 15.23 -7.88 -26.44
C GLY A 156 16.31 -7.76 -27.50
N ASP A 157 17.22 -6.77 -27.42
CA ASP A 157 18.39 -6.71 -28.30
C ASP A 157 19.38 -7.85 -27.98
N ILE A 158 20.12 -8.31 -28.98
CA ILE A 158 21.13 -9.37 -28.83
C ILE A 158 22.50 -8.75 -28.55
N VAL A 159 23.18 -9.26 -27.53
CA VAL A 159 24.55 -8.90 -27.12
C VAL A 159 25.37 -10.15 -26.86
N THR A 160 26.70 -10.00 -26.79
CA THR A 160 27.58 -11.09 -26.36
C THR A 160 27.22 -11.48 -24.92
N SER A 161 27.26 -12.78 -24.58
CA SER A 161 26.90 -13.27 -23.24
C SER A 161 27.74 -12.70 -22.10
N ASN A 162 28.96 -12.22 -22.41
CA ASN A 162 29.85 -11.54 -21.45
C ASN A 162 29.56 -10.03 -21.27
N ALA A 163 28.52 -9.48 -21.91
CA ALA A 163 28.14 -8.09 -21.75
C ALA A 163 27.69 -7.83 -20.30
N ILE A 164 28.27 -6.81 -19.66
CA ILE A 164 28.01 -6.46 -18.25
C ILE A 164 26.84 -5.49 -18.16
N LEU A 165 25.82 -5.93 -17.43
CA LEU A 165 24.63 -5.19 -17.07
C LEU A 165 24.76 -4.66 -15.64
N GLN A 166 24.70 -3.35 -15.48
CA GLN A 166 24.61 -2.68 -14.19
C GLN A 166 23.13 -2.42 -13.85
N PHE A 167 22.60 -3.19 -12.92
CA PHE A 167 21.25 -3.06 -12.40
C PHE A 167 21.16 -1.97 -11.32
N SER A 168 20.04 -1.26 -11.33
CA SER A 168 19.69 -0.22 -10.36
C SER A 168 18.21 -0.32 -10.04
N CYS A 169 17.85 -0.16 -8.77
CA CYS A 169 16.46 -0.17 -8.33
C CYS A 169 15.94 1.25 -8.09
N ASN A 170 14.63 1.42 -8.30
CA ASN A 170 13.92 2.63 -7.93
C ASN A 170 13.98 2.85 -6.41
N ARG A 171 13.75 4.10 -5.99
CA ARG A 171 13.69 4.48 -4.58
C ARG A 171 12.73 3.55 -3.81
N LYS A 172 13.13 3.09 -2.61
CA LYS A 172 12.45 2.10 -1.75
C LYS A 172 12.64 0.63 -2.13
N TYR A 173 13.42 0.31 -3.16
CA TYR A 173 13.75 -1.07 -3.50
C TYR A 173 15.25 -1.30 -3.41
N ILE A 174 15.64 -2.53 -3.10
CA ILE A 174 17.03 -3.01 -3.13
C ILE A 174 17.12 -4.20 -4.07
N LEU A 175 18.27 -4.38 -4.71
CA LEU A 175 18.47 -5.56 -5.54
C LEU A 175 18.39 -6.82 -4.68
N SER A 176 17.77 -7.87 -5.24
CA SER A 176 17.81 -9.23 -4.69
C SER A 176 19.22 -9.83 -4.61
N THR A 177 20.22 -9.14 -5.16
CA THR A 177 21.63 -9.52 -5.17
C THR A 177 22.49 -8.39 -4.63
N VAL A 178 23.66 -8.73 -4.07
CA VAL A 178 24.58 -7.76 -3.47
C VAL A 178 25.34 -6.96 -4.53
N SER A 179 25.65 -7.59 -5.67
CA SER A 179 26.29 -6.92 -6.81
C SER A 179 25.24 -6.31 -7.72
N PRO A 180 25.37 -5.03 -8.12
CA PRO A 180 24.57 -4.48 -9.21
C PRO A 180 25.06 -4.95 -10.59
N TYR A 181 26.26 -5.50 -10.71
CA TYR A 181 26.83 -5.91 -11.99
C TYR A 181 26.63 -7.41 -12.22
N HIS A 182 26.07 -7.76 -13.39
CA HIS A 182 25.83 -9.13 -13.84
C HIS A 182 26.08 -9.27 -15.33
N ASP A 183 26.57 -10.42 -15.77
CA ASP A 183 26.74 -10.76 -17.18
C ASP A 183 25.43 -11.28 -17.80
N CYS A 184 25.28 -11.09 -19.11
CA CYS A 184 24.00 -11.30 -19.79
C CYS A 184 23.63 -12.79 -19.98
N GLU A 185 24.55 -13.76 -20.09
CA GLU A 185 24.37 -15.25 -20.27
C GLU A 185 23.09 -15.76 -21.03
N SER A 186 23.18 -16.71 -21.97
CA SER A 186 22.03 -17.14 -22.81
C SER A 186 20.78 -17.67 -22.05
N SER A 187 20.92 -18.09 -20.79
CA SER A 187 19.84 -18.55 -19.90
C SER A 187 19.65 -17.66 -18.65
N TYR A 188 20.07 -16.40 -18.72
CA TYR A 188 20.14 -15.51 -17.57
C TYR A 188 18.79 -15.13 -16.99
N ASN A 189 18.71 -15.18 -15.66
CA ASN A 189 17.56 -14.70 -14.90
C ASN A 189 17.95 -13.39 -14.18
N PRO A 190 17.39 -12.24 -14.57
CA PRO A 190 17.81 -10.95 -14.03
C PRO A 190 17.45 -10.80 -12.54
N PRO A 191 18.28 -10.10 -11.74
CA PRO A 191 17.95 -9.77 -10.37
C PRO A 191 16.70 -8.90 -10.33
N VAL A 192 15.83 -9.21 -9.37
CA VAL A 192 14.62 -8.43 -9.09
C VAL A 192 14.90 -7.36 -8.05
N CYS A 193 14.12 -6.29 -8.09
CA CYS A 193 14.10 -5.24 -7.07
C CYS A 193 13.11 -5.61 -5.97
N LEU A 194 13.63 -5.91 -4.77
CA LEU A 194 12.86 -6.27 -3.58
C LEU A 194 12.48 -5.01 -2.82
N LEU A 195 11.23 -4.94 -2.38
CA LEU A 195 10.71 -3.78 -1.66
C LEU A 195 11.29 -3.72 -0.24
N LEU A 196 11.91 -2.61 0.14
CA LEU A 196 12.44 -2.39 1.49
C LEU A 196 11.32 -2.30 2.51
N CYS A 197 11.52 -2.91 3.68
CA CYS A 197 10.66 -2.72 4.84
C CYS A 197 10.94 -1.37 5.54
N PRO A 198 9.99 -0.89 6.37
CA PRO A 198 10.15 0.37 7.07
C PRO A 198 11.37 0.34 7.99
N LYS A 199 12.10 1.45 8.07
CA LYS A 199 13.23 1.58 9.00
C LYS A 199 12.74 1.38 10.44
N VAL A 200 13.48 0.57 11.19
CA VAL A 200 13.17 0.27 12.58
C VAL A 200 13.84 1.27 13.49
N SER A 201 13.09 1.81 14.45
CA SER A 201 13.59 2.66 15.52
C SER A 201 13.27 1.99 16.86
N LEU A 202 14.32 1.54 17.56
CA LEU A 202 14.21 0.84 18.84
C LEU A 202 15.01 1.57 19.93
N PRO A 203 14.62 1.45 21.21
CA PRO A 203 15.36 2.07 22.31
C PRO A 203 16.83 1.64 22.35
N SER A 204 17.70 2.53 22.81
CA SER A 204 19.13 2.23 23.01
C SER A 204 19.31 1.03 23.95
N GLY A 205 20.25 0.14 23.61
CA GLY A 205 20.46 -1.12 24.32
C GLY A 205 19.61 -2.31 23.81
N THR A 206 18.85 -2.13 22.73
CA THR A 206 18.18 -3.23 22.03
C THR A 206 19.19 -4.02 21.18
N GLU A 207 19.27 -5.34 21.36
CA GLU A 207 20.03 -6.21 20.46
C GLU A 207 19.19 -6.48 19.20
N ILE A 208 19.75 -6.26 18.01
CA ILE A 208 19.04 -6.44 16.74
C ILE A 208 19.87 -7.25 15.74
N VAL A 209 19.24 -8.25 15.12
CA VAL A 209 19.82 -9.09 14.07
C VAL A 209 18.87 -9.08 12.87
N CYS A 210 19.37 -8.64 11.72
CA CYS A 210 18.59 -8.50 10.50
C CYS A 210 19.13 -9.44 9.43
N ARG A 211 18.22 -10.09 8.70
CA ARG A 211 18.57 -11.09 7.69
C ARG A 211 17.80 -10.86 6.39
N ASN A 212 18.42 -11.16 5.26
CA ASN A 212 17.77 -11.10 3.94
C ASN A 212 16.88 -12.33 3.69
N PHE A 213 16.28 -12.43 2.51
CA PHE A 213 15.41 -13.56 2.12
C PHE A 213 16.12 -14.92 2.04
N ASN A 214 17.47 -14.93 2.04
CA ASN A 214 18.31 -16.12 2.09
C ASN A 214 18.87 -16.38 3.50
N ASP A 215 18.31 -15.75 4.54
CA ASP A 215 18.73 -15.86 5.94
C ASP A 215 20.17 -15.38 6.23
N GLN A 216 20.75 -14.54 5.37
CA GLN A 216 22.08 -13.96 5.57
C GLN A 216 22.03 -12.65 6.36
N PRO A 217 22.97 -12.38 7.28
CA PRO A 217 23.03 -11.12 8.02
C PRO A 217 23.20 -9.92 7.10
N ILE A 218 22.37 -8.90 7.30
CA ILE A 218 22.41 -7.63 6.55
C ILE A 218 22.24 -6.44 7.50
N GLN A 219 22.53 -5.24 7.02
CA GLN A 219 22.15 -4.03 7.73
C GLN A 219 20.62 -3.95 7.83
N CYS A 220 20.11 -3.57 8.99
CA CYS A 220 18.67 -3.50 9.22
C CYS A 220 17.95 -2.48 8.34
N ALA A 221 18.68 -1.50 7.79
CA ALA A 221 18.18 -0.55 6.81
C ALA A 221 17.87 -1.19 5.45
N ASP A 222 18.43 -2.36 5.16
CA ASP A 222 18.39 -3.05 3.87
C ASP A 222 17.44 -4.26 3.89
N VAL A 223 16.71 -4.46 4.99
CA VAL A 223 15.73 -5.55 5.10
C VAL A 223 14.62 -5.30 4.09
N ALA A 224 14.57 -6.14 3.07
CA ALA A 224 13.56 -6.12 2.02
C ALA A 224 12.68 -7.36 2.08
N ASP A 225 11.68 -7.40 1.21
CA ASP A 225 10.71 -8.48 1.10
C ASP A 225 11.37 -9.88 1.13
N GLY A 226 10.84 -10.76 1.98
CA GLY A 226 11.42 -12.06 2.30
C GLY A 226 12.43 -12.08 3.45
N GLY A 227 12.99 -10.93 3.85
CA GLY A 227 13.92 -10.80 4.97
C GLY A 227 13.27 -10.84 6.36
N SER A 228 14.06 -10.73 7.42
CA SER A 228 13.57 -10.71 8.80
C SER A 228 14.41 -9.85 9.74
N ILE A 229 13.79 -9.45 10.85
CA ILE A 229 14.41 -8.72 11.96
C ILE A 229 14.09 -9.45 13.25
N THR A 230 15.12 -9.85 13.98
CA THR A 230 15.02 -10.38 15.34
C THR A 230 15.57 -9.33 16.30
N PHE A 231 14.81 -8.98 17.32
CA PHE A 231 15.21 -7.95 18.29
C PHE A 231 14.91 -8.38 19.73
N THR A 232 15.81 -8.05 20.65
CA THR A 232 15.70 -8.32 22.08
C THR A 232 15.66 -7.00 22.85
N CYS A 233 14.54 -6.73 23.52
CA CYS A 233 14.32 -5.48 24.24
C CYS A 233 15.17 -5.39 25.52
N PRO A 234 15.59 -4.18 25.93
CA PRO A 234 16.25 -3.97 27.21
C PRO A 234 15.39 -4.41 28.39
N SER A 235 16.00 -4.67 29.55
CA SER A 235 15.33 -5.28 30.72
C SER A 235 14.10 -4.52 31.26
N ALA A 236 14.01 -3.20 31.05
CA ALA A 236 12.85 -2.36 31.43
C ALA A 236 11.68 -2.42 30.42
N PHE A 237 11.89 -3.03 29.26
CA PHE A 237 10.95 -3.09 28.15
C PHE A 237 10.55 -4.54 27.85
N VAL A 238 9.42 -4.69 27.15
CA VAL A 238 8.96 -5.93 26.53
C VAL A 238 8.54 -5.64 25.10
N THR A 239 8.52 -6.66 24.26
CA THR A 239 7.94 -6.55 22.94
C THR A 239 6.45 -6.24 23.06
N ASP A 240 5.82 -5.80 21.98
CA ASP A 240 4.36 -5.66 21.88
C ASP A 240 3.59 -6.98 22.14
N ARG A 241 4.29 -8.11 22.18
CA ARG A 241 3.79 -9.44 22.55
C ARG A 241 4.06 -9.83 24.01
N GLY A 242 4.63 -8.93 24.82
CA GLY A 242 4.94 -9.17 26.23
C GLY A 242 6.15 -10.08 26.48
N THR A 243 6.94 -10.38 25.44
CA THR A 243 8.15 -11.22 25.52
C THR A 243 9.42 -10.38 25.49
N ALA A 244 10.56 -10.94 25.90
CA ALA A 244 11.83 -10.22 25.87
C ALA A 244 12.39 -10.05 24.43
N SER A 245 12.11 -11.00 23.54
CA SER A 245 12.63 -11.01 22.16
C SER A 245 11.54 -11.40 21.17
N SER A 246 11.63 -10.89 19.94
CA SER A 246 10.69 -11.24 18.86
C SER A 246 11.32 -11.15 17.48
N THR A 247 10.84 -11.99 16.57
CA THR A 247 11.18 -11.94 15.15
C THR A 247 10.01 -11.39 14.33
N ARG A 248 10.31 -10.56 13.34
CA ARG A 248 9.38 -9.98 12.38
C ARG A 248 9.90 -10.24 10.97
N TYR A 249 9.04 -10.76 10.09
CA TYR A 249 9.42 -11.04 8.71
C TYR A 249 8.95 -9.91 7.81
N CYS A 250 9.79 -9.44 6.90
CA CYS A 250 9.38 -8.49 5.88
C CYS A 250 8.57 -9.23 4.81
N ARG A 251 7.32 -8.83 4.62
CA ARG A 251 6.40 -9.36 3.60
C ARG A 251 5.72 -8.20 2.90
N ASN A 252 5.94 -8.08 1.59
CA ASN A 252 5.47 -6.99 0.74
C ASN A 252 5.82 -5.60 1.30
N GLY A 253 7.05 -5.41 1.77
CA GLY A 253 7.51 -4.12 2.32
C GLY A 253 6.89 -3.73 3.67
N VAL A 254 6.29 -4.68 4.40
CA VAL A 254 5.77 -4.48 5.76
C VAL A 254 6.20 -5.66 6.64
N PHE A 255 6.44 -5.42 7.93
CA PHE A 255 6.70 -6.51 8.87
C PHE A 255 5.45 -7.37 9.09
N SER A 256 5.61 -8.69 9.26
CA SER A 256 4.56 -9.72 9.35
C SER A 256 3.66 -9.60 10.59
N SER A 257 3.80 -8.53 11.35
CA SER A 257 3.03 -8.19 12.54
C SER A 257 3.10 -6.66 12.73
N SER A 258 2.90 -6.18 13.95
CA SER A 258 3.30 -4.82 14.33
C SER A 258 4.78 -4.53 13.97
N PRO A 259 5.12 -3.25 13.70
CA PRO A 259 6.51 -2.83 13.60
C PRO A 259 7.31 -3.29 14.84
N PRO A 260 8.57 -3.74 14.68
CA PRO A 260 9.46 -4.03 15.80
C PRO A 260 9.42 -2.89 16.81
N SER A 261 8.99 -3.19 18.03
CA SER A 261 8.79 -2.19 19.08
C SER A 261 9.05 -2.78 20.46
N CYS A 262 9.66 -1.96 21.31
CA CYS A 262 9.88 -2.25 22.72
C CYS A 262 9.08 -1.24 23.55
N ILE A 263 8.18 -1.75 24.38
CA ILE A 263 7.25 -0.98 25.22
C ILE A 263 7.69 -1.13 26.67
N LEU A 264 7.65 -0.05 27.46
CA LEU A 264 7.93 -0.12 28.89
C LEU A 264 7.01 -1.14 29.57
N LYS A 265 7.59 -2.01 30.41
CA LYS A 265 6.83 -3.05 31.13
C LYS A 265 5.65 -2.50 31.92
N THR A 266 5.79 -1.30 32.48
CA THR A 266 4.75 -0.61 33.25
C THR A 266 3.55 -0.16 32.42
N LEU A 267 3.75 0.04 31.11
CA LEU A 267 2.72 0.46 30.16
C LEU A 267 2.13 -0.73 29.37
N TYR A 268 2.76 -1.90 29.47
CA TYR A 268 2.30 -3.10 28.79
C TYR A 268 1.07 -3.68 29.50
N LYS A 269 -0.08 -3.66 28.83
CA LYS A 269 -1.30 -4.36 29.27
C LYS A 269 -1.42 -5.69 28.53
N PRO A 270 -1.30 -6.84 29.22
CA PRO A 270 -1.46 -8.15 28.56
C PRO A 270 -2.88 -8.29 28.02
N LYS A 271 -2.99 -8.72 26.74
CA LYS A 271 -4.28 -9.15 26.18
C LYS A 271 -4.71 -10.42 26.92
N VAL A 272 -5.78 -10.32 27.72
CA VAL A 272 -6.35 -11.45 28.45
C VAL A 272 -6.87 -12.47 27.43
N ARG A 273 -6.21 -13.63 27.33
CA ARG A 273 -6.76 -14.81 26.64
C ARG A 273 -7.84 -15.41 27.55
N VAL A 274 -9.10 -15.29 27.13
CA VAL A 274 -10.19 -16.06 27.72
C VAL A 274 -10.00 -17.51 27.31
N GLN A 275 -9.70 -18.38 28.28
CA GLN A 275 -9.72 -19.83 28.07
C GLN A 275 -11.18 -20.30 28.08
N VAL A 276 -11.61 -20.94 27.00
CA VAL A 276 -12.91 -21.61 26.91
C VAL A 276 -12.67 -23.13 26.94
N THR A 277 -13.16 -23.79 27.98
CA THR A 277 -13.24 -25.25 28.10
C THR A 277 -14.32 -25.84 27.16
N PRO A 278 -14.13 -27.06 26.63
CA PRO A 278 -14.99 -27.61 25.58
C PRO A 278 -16.18 -28.40 26.13
N THR A 279 -17.36 -28.22 25.53
CA THR A 279 -18.51 -29.13 25.61
C THR A 279 -19.31 -29.11 24.27
N PRO A 280 -20.13 -30.15 23.98
CA PRO A 280 -20.20 -30.88 22.70
C PRO A 280 -21.25 -30.33 21.70
N PRO A 281 -21.41 -30.91 20.48
CA PRO A 281 -21.62 -30.14 19.25
C PRO A 281 -23.08 -29.85 18.84
N THR A 282 -23.22 -28.70 18.15
CA THR A 282 -24.24 -28.27 17.15
C THR A 282 -25.69 -28.02 17.62
N PRO A 283 -26.47 -27.08 17.01
CA PRO A 283 -26.38 -26.56 15.63
C PRO A 283 -26.39 -25.02 15.45
N GLU A 284 -25.89 -24.61 14.25
CA GLU A 284 -25.89 -23.30 13.58
C GLU A 284 -25.23 -22.06 14.25
N PRO A 285 -24.31 -21.36 13.56
CA PRO A 285 -23.68 -20.17 14.10
C PRO A 285 -24.62 -18.95 14.04
N PRO A 286 -24.80 -18.20 15.14
CA PRO A 286 -25.54 -16.95 15.10
C PRO A 286 -24.70 -15.84 14.47
N ASN A 287 -25.31 -15.18 13.49
CA ASN A 287 -25.08 -13.82 12.98
C ASN A 287 -23.82 -13.10 13.48
N THR A 288 -22.85 -12.93 12.57
CA THR A 288 -21.81 -11.91 12.66
C THR A 288 -22.43 -10.52 12.83
N VAL A 289 -22.15 -9.88 13.96
CA VAL A 289 -22.54 -8.50 14.29
C VAL A 289 -21.93 -7.56 13.25
N ALA A 290 -22.77 -6.68 12.69
CA ALA A 290 -22.40 -5.66 11.72
C ALA A 290 -21.42 -4.61 12.29
N ILE A 291 -20.71 -3.90 11.41
CA ILE A 291 -20.12 -2.60 11.73
C ILE A 291 -21.23 -1.63 12.19
N GLY A 292 -20.99 -0.90 13.29
CA GLY A 292 -21.78 0.26 13.70
C GLY A 292 -22.62 0.05 14.96
N SER A 293 -22.01 -0.37 16.07
CA SER A 293 -22.69 -0.39 17.38
C SER A 293 -23.11 1.01 17.87
N ASP A 294 -22.77 2.08 17.15
CA ASP A 294 -23.10 3.48 17.41
C ASP A 294 -24.08 4.09 16.38
N GLY A 295 -24.49 3.36 15.33
CA GLY A 295 -25.48 3.82 14.35
C GLY A 295 -24.97 4.77 13.26
N ILE A 296 -23.65 5.01 13.16
CA ILE A 296 -23.04 5.88 12.15
C ILE A 296 -23.00 5.17 10.77
N LYS A 297 -23.53 5.82 9.74
CA LYS A 297 -23.60 5.25 8.38
C LYS A 297 -22.26 5.37 7.64
N VAL A 298 -21.88 4.29 6.96
CA VAL A 298 -20.87 4.29 5.90
C VAL A 298 -21.58 3.91 4.61
N VAL A 299 -21.87 4.90 3.78
CA VAL A 299 -22.64 4.76 2.53
C VAL A 299 -21.67 4.73 1.35
N CYS A 300 -21.49 3.59 0.72
CA CYS A 300 -20.60 3.45 -0.43
C CYS A 300 -21.38 3.65 -1.73
N ILE A 301 -20.89 4.48 -2.65
CA ILE A 301 -21.46 4.60 -4.00
C ILE A 301 -20.68 3.69 -4.95
N TYR A 302 -21.41 2.88 -5.72
CA TYR A 302 -20.88 2.14 -6.86
C TYR A 302 -21.33 2.77 -8.17
N ALA A 303 -20.38 3.24 -8.98
CA ALA A 303 -20.63 3.75 -10.32
C ALA A 303 -20.67 2.58 -11.33
N SER A 304 -21.86 2.18 -11.75
CA SER A 304 -22.15 1.01 -12.59
C SER A 304 -21.36 0.96 -13.91
N TRP A 305 -21.16 2.11 -14.57
CA TRP A 305 -20.37 2.19 -15.81
C TRP A 305 -18.89 1.80 -15.61
N ARG A 306 -18.40 1.73 -14.37
CA ARG A 306 -17.05 1.25 -14.07
C ARG A 306 -16.87 -0.24 -14.28
N ALA A 307 -17.97 -0.98 -14.48
CA ALA A 307 -17.91 -2.37 -14.96
C ALA A 307 -17.22 -2.50 -16.33
N TYR A 308 -17.29 -1.47 -17.19
CA TYR A 308 -16.55 -1.44 -18.47
C TYR A 308 -15.03 -1.39 -18.27
N SER A 309 -14.57 -0.88 -17.13
CA SER A 309 -13.16 -0.82 -16.73
C SER A 309 -12.78 -1.95 -15.76
N GLY A 310 -13.65 -2.96 -15.58
CA GLY A 310 -13.38 -4.13 -14.74
C GLY A 310 -13.80 -4.02 -13.27
N ALA A 311 -14.25 -2.85 -12.80
CA ALA A 311 -14.75 -2.68 -11.43
C ALA A 311 -16.17 -3.25 -11.30
N THR A 312 -16.28 -4.45 -10.74
CA THR A 312 -17.52 -5.23 -10.65
C THR A 312 -17.90 -5.49 -9.20
N PRO A 313 -19.20 -5.51 -8.84
CA PRO A 313 -19.64 -5.54 -7.45
C PRO A 313 -19.10 -6.71 -6.63
N ASP A 314 -18.96 -7.88 -7.25
CA ASP A 314 -18.45 -9.11 -6.62
C ASP A 314 -17.02 -8.96 -6.08
N THR A 315 -16.24 -8.03 -6.64
CA THR A 315 -14.90 -7.71 -6.16
C THR A 315 -14.87 -6.84 -4.90
N PHE A 316 -16.01 -6.29 -4.49
CA PHE A 316 -16.10 -5.42 -3.32
C PHE A 316 -16.09 -6.20 -2.02
N GLU A 317 -15.63 -5.55 -0.95
CA GLU A 317 -15.74 -6.06 0.42
C GLU A 317 -16.96 -5.43 1.10
N PRO A 318 -18.14 -6.10 1.05
CA PRO A 318 -19.41 -5.50 1.48
C PRO A 318 -19.52 -5.28 2.97
N SER A 319 -18.63 -5.88 3.75
CA SER A 319 -18.59 -5.67 5.19
C SER A 319 -18.13 -4.25 5.56
N LEU A 320 -17.32 -3.59 4.71
CA LEU A 320 -16.87 -2.20 4.89
C LEU A 320 -17.95 -1.14 4.62
N CYS A 321 -19.15 -1.53 4.21
CA CYS A 321 -20.24 -0.61 3.93
C CYS A 321 -21.46 -0.99 4.77
N THR A 322 -22.12 0.00 5.36
CA THR A 322 -23.45 -0.21 5.97
C THR A 322 -24.52 -0.17 4.89
N HIS A 323 -24.35 0.72 3.92
CA HIS A 323 -25.23 0.92 2.77
C HIS A 323 -24.39 0.96 1.50
N LEU A 324 -24.90 0.42 0.41
CA LEU A 324 -24.33 0.53 -0.93
C LEU A 324 -25.37 1.14 -1.87
N ILE A 325 -25.02 2.21 -2.57
CA ILE A 325 -25.89 2.87 -3.55
C ILE A 325 -25.39 2.55 -4.96
N TYR A 326 -26.23 1.89 -5.75
CA TYR A 326 -25.99 1.63 -7.16
C TYR A 326 -26.29 2.88 -7.99
N GLN A 327 -25.27 3.49 -8.60
CA GLN A 327 -25.39 4.64 -9.47
C GLN A 327 -25.12 4.30 -10.94
N PHE A 328 -25.97 4.72 -11.87
CA PHE A 328 -27.30 5.26 -11.68
C PHE A 328 -28.20 4.71 -12.77
N ILE A 329 -29.49 4.81 -12.53
CA ILE A 329 -30.53 4.55 -13.53
C ILE A 329 -31.21 5.87 -13.90
N GLY A 330 -31.82 5.87 -15.07
CA GLY A 330 -32.49 7.05 -15.61
C GLY A 330 -34.00 7.04 -15.46
N LEU A 331 -34.62 7.98 -16.16
CA LEU A 331 -36.06 8.06 -16.36
C LEU A 331 -36.37 8.04 -17.86
N HIS A 332 -37.47 7.40 -18.23
CA HIS A 332 -38.11 7.55 -19.53
C HIS A 332 -39.12 8.71 -19.49
N GLY A 333 -39.48 9.26 -20.66
CA GLY A 333 -40.46 10.35 -20.77
C GLY A 333 -41.87 10.00 -20.26
N ASN A 334 -42.20 8.71 -20.19
CA ASN A 334 -43.46 8.20 -19.59
C ASN A 334 -43.43 8.14 -18.04
N GLY A 335 -42.30 8.47 -17.42
CA GLY A 335 -42.09 8.42 -15.97
C GLY A 335 -41.53 7.09 -15.45
N GLU A 336 -41.40 6.05 -16.26
CA GLU A 336 -40.80 4.79 -15.81
C GLU A 336 -39.29 4.91 -15.61
N ILE A 337 -38.74 4.10 -14.70
CA ILE A 337 -37.30 3.94 -14.56
C ILE A 337 -36.70 3.40 -15.87
N ARG A 338 -35.62 4.05 -16.32
CA ARG A 338 -34.81 3.62 -17.46
C ARG A 338 -33.57 2.88 -16.99
N ILE A 339 -33.41 1.66 -17.46
CA ILE A 339 -32.26 0.79 -17.19
C ILE A 339 -31.41 0.60 -18.45
N ASP A 340 -30.15 0.21 -18.28
CA ASP A 340 -29.32 -0.35 -19.34
C ASP A 340 -29.42 -1.88 -19.26
N GLU A 341 -30.21 -2.50 -20.15
CA GLU A 341 -30.42 -3.95 -20.09
C GLU A 341 -29.12 -4.77 -20.23
N SER A 342 -28.15 -4.25 -20.99
CA SER A 342 -26.88 -4.93 -21.21
C SER A 342 -26.02 -4.97 -19.94
N LEU A 343 -26.07 -3.89 -19.17
CA LEU A 343 -25.27 -3.69 -17.96
C LEU A 343 -26.02 -4.16 -16.70
N ASP A 344 -27.22 -3.65 -16.49
CA ASP A 344 -28.00 -3.86 -15.28
C ASP A 344 -28.53 -5.29 -15.15
N ILE A 345 -28.92 -5.92 -16.28
CA ILE A 345 -29.62 -7.21 -16.30
C ILE A 345 -28.76 -8.35 -16.88
N LYS A 346 -28.00 -8.09 -17.95
CA LYS A 346 -27.34 -9.15 -18.73
C LYS A 346 -25.83 -9.25 -18.50
N TYR A 347 -25.20 -8.28 -17.84
CA TYR A 347 -23.75 -8.23 -17.70
C TYR A 347 -23.18 -9.53 -17.13
N LYS A 348 -22.26 -10.15 -17.87
CA LYS A 348 -21.66 -11.46 -17.58
C LYS A 348 -22.67 -12.57 -17.22
N GLY A 349 -23.87 -12.52 -17.80
CA GLY A 349 -24.94 -13.51 -17.60
C GLY A 349 -25.71 -13.38 -16.28
N MET A 350 -25.38 -12.42 -15.43
CA MET A 350 -26.04 -12.20 -14.12
C MET A 350 -26.69 -10.81 -13.98
N GLY A 351 -26.09 -9.79 -14.60
CA GLY A 351 -26.53 -8.39 -14.47
C GLY A 351 -26.00 -7.71 -13.22
N LEU A 352 -25.58 -6.46 -13.35
CA LEU A 352 -25.00 -5.71 -12.23
C LEU A 352 -25.99 -5.47 -11.09
N PHE A 353 -27.30 -5.38 -11.34
CA PHE A 353 -28.28 -5.28 -10.25
C PHE A 353 -28.18 -6.47 -9.31
N LYS A 354 -28.20 -7.68 -9.87
CA LYS A 354 -28.14 -8.91 -9.09
C LYS A 354 -26.78 -9.10 -8.43
N MET A 355 -25.69 -8.78 -9.13
CA MET A 355 -24.34 -8.83 -8.56
C MET A 355 -24.21 -7.88 -7.35
N THR A 356 -24.81 -6.69 -7.44
CA THR A 356 -24.77 -5.70 -6.37
C THR A 356 -25.61 -6.13 -5.16
N THR A 357 -26.84 -6.59 -5.37
CA THR A 357 -27.69 -7.02 -4.25
C THR A 357 -27.25 -8.34 -3.63
N ASP A 358 -26.55 -9.20 -4.38
CA ASP A 358 -25.96 -10.46 -3.87
C ASP A 358 -24.81 -10.25 -2.89
N LEU A 359 -24.25 -9.04 -2.79
CA LEU A 359 -23.33 -8.68 -1.72
C LEU A 359 -23.94 -8.88 -0.32
N LYS A 360 -25.27 -8.80 -0.20
CA LYS A 360 -26.00 -9.12 1.04
C LYS A 360 -25.87 -10.59 1.46
N LYS A 361 -25.45 -11.49 0.56
CA LYS A 361 -25.13 -12.88 0.92
C LYS A 361 -23.87 -12.97 1.79
N ARG A 362 -22.89 -12.09 1.55
CA ARG A 362 -21.64 -11.98 2.32
C ARG A 362 -21.78 -11.08 3.54
N ASN A 363 -22.64 -10.06 3.49
CA ASN A 363 -22.99 -9.21 4.63
C ASN A 363 -24.51 -9.07 4.75
N LYS A 364 -25.16 -9.85 5.63
CA LYS A 364 -26.62 -9.84 5.81
C LYS A 364 -27.19 -8.52 6.32
N ASN A 365 -26.33 -7.68 6.91
CA ASN A 365 -26.71 -6.37 7.45
C ASN A 365 -26.59 -5.24 6.41
N LEU A 366 -25.91 -5.48 5.29
CA LEU A 366 -25.79 -4.51 4.20
C LEU A 366 -27.16 -4.15 3.64
N LYS A 367 -27.42 -2.86 3.44
CA LYS A 367 -28.55 -2.35 2.66
C LYS A 367 -28.08 -1.87 1.30
N VAL A 368 -28.80 -2.24 0.25
CA VAL A 368 -28.45 -1.88 -1.13
C VAL A 368 -29.58 -1.05 -1.73
N LEU A 369 -29.29 0.19 -2.11
CA LEU A 369 -30.26 1.12 -2.69
C LEU A 369 -29.94 1.37 -4.16
N LEU A 370 -30.97 1.71 -4.92
CA LEU A 370 -30.86 2.06 -6.33
C LEU A 370 -30.99 3.58 -6.50
N SER A 371 -30.02 4.21 -7.16
CA SER A 371 -30.03 5.66 -7.38
C SER A 371 -30.69 6.03 -8.69
N VAL A 372 -31.73 6.87 -8.62
CA VAL A 372 -32.42 7.46 -9.77
C VAL A 372 -31.86 8.86 -10.00
N GLY A 373 -31.29 9.08 -11.18
CA GLY A 373 -30.81 10.40 -11.63
C GLY A 373 -29.30 10.51 -11.73
N GLY A 374 -28.72 11.56 -11.15
CA GLY A 374 -27.34 11.96 -11.40
C GLY A 374 -27.13 12.58 -12.79
N SER A 375 -25.97 13.21 -12.99
CA SER A 375 -25.66 13.96 -14.21
C SER A 375 -25.67 13.15 -15.51
N GLY A 376 -25.51 11.81 -15.45
CA GLY A 376 -25.58 10.95 -16.63
C GLY A 376 -26.83 10.06 -16.73
N GLY A 377 -27.70 10.07 -15.72
CA GLY A 377 -28.86 9.16 -15.66
C GLY A 377 -30.13 9.79 -16.18
N THR A 378 -30.36 11.05 -15.85
CA THR A 378 -31.52 11.80 -16.32
C THR A 378 -31.22 13.30 -16.33
N ASN A 379 -32.23 14.11 -16.64
CA ASN A 379 -32.12 15.56 -16.69
C ASN A 379 -33.22 16.23 -15.87
N GLU A 380 -33.07 17.53 -15.66
CA GLU A 380 -34.00 18.35 -14.88
C GLU A 380 -35.41 18.34 -15.48
N THR A 381 -35.56 18.36 -16.81
CA THR A 381 -36.86 18.33 -17.49
C THR A 381 -37.65 17.06 -17.13
N LEU A 382 -37.02 15.88 -17.19
CA LEU A 382 -37.69 14.62 -16.87
C LEU A 382 -38.08 14.54 -15.39
N PHE A 383 -37.24 15.04 -14.48
CA PHE A 383 -37.60 15.14 -13.07
C PHE A 383 -38.76 16.11 -12.84
N ARG A 384 -38.77 17.28 -13.49
CA ARG A 384 -39.88 18.25 -13.42
C ARG A 384 -41.18 17.64 -13.92
N GLU A 385 -41.14 16.95 -15.05
CA GLU A 385 -42.29 16.26 -15.61
C GLU A 385 -42.81 15.16 -14.68
N LEU A 386 -41.91 14.37 -14.09
CA LEU A 386 -42.24 13.34 -13.12
C LEU A 386 -42.92 13.96 -11.88
N ALA A 387 -42.34 15.02 -11.31
CA ALA A 387 -42.84 15.67 -10.11
C ALA A 387 -44.20 16.37 -10.33
N ASN A 388 -44.47 16.85 -11.55
CA ASN A 388 -45.69 17.57 -11.90
C ASN A 388 -46.85 16.69 -12.41
N ASN A 389 -46.61 15.42 -12.75
CA ASN A 389 -47.61 14.57 -13.38
C ASN A 389 -47.89 13.29 -12.55
N ASN A 390 -49.14 13.11 -12.15
CA ASN A 390 -49.55 11.97 -11.31
C ASN A 390 -49.44 10.61 -12.02
N ASP A 391 -49.69 10.55 -13.33
CA ASP A 391 -49.59 9.30 -14.10
C ASP A 391 -48.13 8.89 -14.26
N LYS A 392 -47.25 9.85 -14.59
CA LYS A 392 -45.80 9.62 -14.61
C LYS A 392 -45.29 9.17 -13.25
N MET A 393 -45.75 9.82 -12.17
CA MET A 393 -45.38 9.43 -10.81
C MET A 393 -45.88 8.02 -10.46
N LYS A 394 -47.07 7.62 -10.92
CA LYS A 394 -47.59 6.26 -10.74
C LYS A 394 -46.76 5.23 -11.53
N ALA A 395 -46.37 5.56 -12.76
CA ALA A 395 -45.49 4.72 -13.59
C ALA A 395 -44.10 4.56 -12.96
N PHE A 396 -43.54 5.65 -12.43
CA PHE A 396 -42.30 5.63 -11.66
C PHE A 396 -42.39 4.70 -10.45
N LEU A 397 -43.39 4.88 -9.59
CA LEU A 397 -43.55 4.06 -8.38
C LEU A 397 -43.77 2.58 -8.74
N SER A 398 -44.51 2.30 -9.80
CA SER A 398 -44.77 0.91 -10.23
C SER A 398 -43.52 0.24 -10.78
N SER A 399 -42.75 0.94 -11.63
CA SER A 399 -41.48 0.42 -12.17
C SER A 399 -40.40 0.28 -11.09
N ALA A 400 -40.30 1.25 -10.17
CA ALA A 400 -39.44 1.18 -8.99
C ALA A 400 -39.76 -0.03 -8.12
N ALA A 401 -41.04 -0.21 -7.74
CA ALA A 401 -41.47 -1.35 -6.95
C ALA A 401 -41.10 -2.68 -7.61
N LYS A 402 -41.33 -2.80 -8.93
CA LYS A 402 -40.98 -3.99 -9.70
C LYS A 402 -39.48 -4.28 -9.64
N ILE A 403 -38.62 -3.29 -9.86
CA ILE A 403 -37.16 -3.47 -9.83
C ILE A 403 -36.68 -3.82 -8.42
N ILE A 404 -37.15 -3.08 -7.41
CA ILE A 404 -36.78 -3.31 -6.00
C ILE A 404 -37.13 -4.74 -5.58
N GLN A 405 -38.34 -5.20 -5.88
CA GLN A 405 -38.78 -6.56 -5.53
C GLN A 405 -38.05 -7.63 -6.33
N THR A 406 -37.86 -7.44 -7.63
CA THR A 406 -37.24 -8.44 -8.52
C THR A 406 -35.78 -8.66 -8.16
N TYR A 407 -35.03 -7.58 -7.93
CA TYR A 407 -33.59 -7.64 -7.68
C TYR A 407 -33.21 -7.55 -6.21
N GLN A 408 -34.21 -7.42 -5.32
CA GLN A 408 -34.04 -7.35 -3.86
C GLN A 408 -33.23 -6.14 -3.40
N PHE A 409 -33.47 -4.97 -3.98
CA PHE A 409 -32.99 -3.71 -3.40
C PHE A 409 -33.75 -3.42 -2.09
N ASP A 410 -33.16 -2.60 -1.22
CA ASP A 410 -33.73 -2.21 0.07
C ASP A 410 -34.38 -0.80 0.01
N GLY A 411 -34.21 -0.06 -1.10
CA GLY A 411 -34.73 1.30 -1.22
C GLY A 411 -34.22 2.07 -2.43
N LEU A 412 -34.50 3.38 -2.44
CA LEU A 412 -34.05 4.31 -3.47
C LEU A 412 -33.22 5.47 -2.90
N ASP A 413 -32.27 5.91 -3.72
CA ASP A 413 -31.68 7.24 -3.64
C ASP A 413 -32.24 8.11 -4.76
N ILE A 414 -32.80 9.27 -4.43
CA ILE A 414 -33.24 10.24 -5.45
C ILE A 414 -32.18 11.31 -5.60
N PHE A 415 -31.50 11.30 -6.75
CA PHE A 415 -30.42 12.22 -7.08
C PHE A 415 -30.83 13.14 -8.24
N TRP A 416 -31.75 14.07 -7.97
CA TRP A 416 -32.08 15.12 -8.92
C TRP A 416 -30.92 16.12 -8.98
N PHE A 417 -30.28 16.23 -10.15
CA PHE A 417 -29.12 17.09 -10.41
C PHE A 417 -29.48 18.26 -11.37
N PHE A 418 -29.91 19.44 -10.91
CA PHE A 418 -30.42 19.74 -9.56
C PHE A 418 -31.79 20.44 -9.61
N PRO A 419 -32.66 20.31 -8.60
CA PRO A 419 -33.87 21.12 -8.51
C PRO A 419 -33.47 22.58 -8.26
N GLU A 420 -34.06 23.49 -9.03
CA GLU A 420 -33.88 24.93 -8.87
C GLU A 420 -34.92 25.51 -7.92
N LYS A 421 -34.79 26.78 -7.54
CA LYS A 421 -35.67 27.46 -6.57
C LYS A 421 -37.17 27.20 -6.81
N ASP A 422 -37.62 27.23 -8.08
CA ASP A 422 -39.02 27.01 -8.46
C ASP A 422 -39.48 25.54 -8.35
N ASP A 423 -38.55 24.62 -8.24
CA ASP A 423 -38.80 23.19 -8.05
C ASP A 423 -39.00 22.80 -6.57
N LYS A 424 -38.75 23.71 -5.61
CA LYS A 424 -38.78 23.43 -4.16
C LYS A 424 -39.99 22.64 -3.70
N GLU A 425 -41.20 23.12 -4.00
CA GLU A 425 -42.41 22.43 -3.58
C GLU A 425 -42.66 21.14 -4.38
N ARG A 426 -42.27 21.12 -5.67
CA ARG A 426 -42.45 19.97 -6.56
C ARG A 426 -41.60 18.80 -6.07
N TYR A 427 -40.35 19.08 -5.75
CA TYR A 427 -39.42 18.11 -5.22
C TYR A 427 -39.94 17.54 -3.90
N THR A 428 -40.37 18.40 -2.98
CA THR A 428 -40.95 17.97 -1.70
C THR A 428 -42.17 17.05 -1.89
N ARG A 429 -43.16 17.47 -2.68
CA ARG A 429 -44.36 16.65 -2.96
C ARG A 429 -44.03 15.32 -3.64
N MET A 430 -43.03 15.32 -4.51
CA MET A 430 -42.55 14.09 -5.14
C MET A 430 -41.99 13.12 -4.08
N LEU A 431 -41.12 13.60 -3.19
CA LEU A 431 -40.56 12.78 -2.10
C LEU A 431 -41.63 12.25 -1.14
N GLU A 432 -42.64 13.05 -0.78
CA GLU A 432 -43.78 12.61 0.04
C GLU A 432 -44.54 11.45 -0.62
N LYS A 433 -44.81 11.53 -1.93
CA LYS A 433 -45.46 10.45 -2.68
C LYS A 433 -44.61 9.17 -2.66
N ILE A 434 -43.29 9.28 -2.80
CA ILE A 434 -42.37 8.13 -2.71
C ILE A 434 -42.43 7.52 -1.31
N ARG A 435 -42.23 8.34 -0.27
CA ARG A 435 -42.24 7.87 1.12
C ARG A 435 -43.55 7.18 1.49
N ASN A 436 -44.70 7.75 1.11
CA ASN A 436 -46.01 7.17 1.41
C ASN A 436 -46.22 5.78 0.77
N ASN A 437 -45.60 5.55 -0.39
CA ASN A 437 -45.61 4.24 -1.03
C ASN A 437 -44.61 3.28 -0.32
N PHE A 438 -43.40 3.77 -0.03
CA PHE A 438 -42.29 2.98 0.50
C PHE A 438 -42.49 2.53 1.95
N LYS A 439 -43.10 3.38 2.78
CA LYS A 439 -43.40 3.07 4.19
C LYS A 439 -44.27 1.81 4.33
N LYS A 440 -45.16 1.56 3.37
CA LYS A 440 -46.02 0.35 3.35
C LYS A 440 -45.23 -0.94 3.11
N GLN A 441 -44.08 -0.84 2.44
CA GLN A 441 -43.24 -1.97 2.06
C GLN A 441 -41.99 -2.11 2.96
N GLY A 442 -41.72 -1.14 3.83
CA GLY A 442 -40.51 -1.08 4.63
C GLY A 442 -39.25 -0.72 3.85
N TRP A 443 -39.40 -0.06 2.68
CA TRP A 443 -38.25 0.36 1.86
C TRP A 443 -37.66 1.69 2.33
N LEU A 444 -36.34 1.80 2.19
CA LEU A 444 -35.56 2.99 2.49
C LEU A 444 -35.70 4.04 1.38
N LEU A 445 -35.62 5.30 1.76
CA LEU A 445 -35.55 6.44 0.86
C LEU A 445 -34.51 7.42 1.40
N CYS A 446 -33.47 7.65 0.63
CA CYS A 446 -32.54 8.76 0.83
C CYS A 446 -32.54 9.68 -0.39
N VAL A 447 -31.87 10.82 -0.23
CA VAL A 447 -31.64 11.77 -1.33
C VAL A 447 -30.19 12.18 -1.36
N THR A 448 -29.66 12.36 -2.56
CA THR A 448 -28.34 12.96 -2.79
C THR A 448 -28.53 14.37 -3.29
N VAL A 449 -27.99 15.36 -2.57
CA VAL A 449 -28.23 16.79 -2.79
C VAL A 449 -26.92 17.54 -2.98
N ARG A 450 -26.99 18.72 -3.60
CA ARG A 450 -25.82 19.60 -3.76
C ARG A 450 -25.42 20.23 -2.41
N PRO A 451 -24.15 20.64 -2.23
CA PRO A 451 -23.69 21.15 -0.96
C PRO A 451 -24.25 22.54 -0.63
N GLY A 452 -24.43 23.41 -1.63
CA GLY A 452 -24.96 24.77 -1.46
C GLY A 452 -26.48 24.87 -1.56
N LEU A 453 -27.09 25.72 -0.73
CA LEU A 453 -28.53 26.00 -0.73
C LEU A 453 -28.93 27.26 -1.52
N GLU A 454 -27.95 28.09 -1.90
CA GLU A 454 -28.17 29.27 -2.74
C GLU A 454 -28.84 28.86 -4.04
N ASP A 455 -29.98 29.46 -4.38
CA ASP A 455 -30.81 29.13 -5.56
C ASP A 455 -31.28 27.68 -5.68
N ALA A 456 -31.28 26.92 -4.58
CA ALA A 456 -31.60 25.51 -4.57
C ALA A 456 -33.09 25.25 -4.36
N GLY A 457 -33.61 24.25 -5.07
CA GLY A 457 -34.97 23.73 -4.92
C GLY A 457 -35.16 22.77 -3.75
N TYR A 458 -34.51 23.02 -2.61
CA TYR A 458 -34.59 22.16 -1.43
C TYR A 458 -35.29 22.87 -0.28
N ASP A 459 -36.22 22.17 0.37
CA ASP A 459 -36.76 22.51 1.69
C ASP A 459 -36.14 21.54 2.71
N PRO A 460 -34.99 21.87 3.34
CA PRO A 460 -34.24 20.91 4.16
C PRO A 460 -35.05 20.36 5.33
N LYS A 461 -35.88 21.19 5.97
CA LYS A 461 -36.76 20.78 7.06
C LYS A 461 -37.78 19.73 6.61
N LYS A 462 -38.47 19.95 5.49
CA LYS A 462 -39.43 18.96 4.98
C LYS A 462 -38.73 17.70 4.47
N ILE A 463 -37.57 17.86 3.80
CA ILE A 463 -36.75 16.71 3.40
C ILE A 463 -36.41 15.86 4.62
N ASP A 464 -35.95 16.48 5.72
CA ASP A 464 -35.63 15.80 6.98
C ASP A 464 -36.80 14.97 7.50
N GLU A 465 -38.03 15.50 7.46
CA GLU A 465 -39.24 14.77 7.90
C GLU A 465 -39.58 13.58 6.98
N ILE A 466 -39.22 13.64 5.70
CA ILE A 466 -39.61 12.65 4.68
C ILE A 466 -38.59 11.53 4.53
N VAL A 467 -37.29 11.82 4.51
CA VAL A 467 -36.25 10.85 4.12
C VAL A 467 -35.61 10.15 5.33
N ASP A 468 -34.99 8.99 5.09
CA ASP A 468 -34.27 8.26 6.14
C ASP A 468 -32.94 8.96 6.45
N TRP A 469 -32.27 9.49 5.42
CA TRP A 469 -31.12 10.38 5.54
C TRP A 469 -30.88 11.16 4.24
N VAL A 470 -29.98 12.14 4.30
CA VAL A 470 -29.54 12.98 3.18
C VAL A 470 -28.04 12.79 2.97
N ASN A 471 -27.66 12.42 1.75
CA ASN A 471 -26.27 12.41 1.29
C ASN A 471 -25.91 13.82 0.78
N LEU A 472 -25.11 14.57 1.52
CA LEU A 472 -24.58 15.86 1.06
C LEU A 472 -23.39 15.61 0.14
N LYS A 473 -23.51 16.01 -1.14
CA LYS A 473 -22.43 15.90 -2.13
C LYS A 473 -21.34 16.96 -1.89
N THR A 474 -20.64 16.88 -0.75
CA THR A 474 -19.61 17.84 -0.32
C THR A 474 -18.26 17.61 -1.02
N TYR A 475 -18.29 17.37 -2.33
CA TYR A 475 -17.15 17.25 -3.22
C TYR A 475 -17.48 17.87 -4.57
N ASP A 476 -16.44 18.21 -5.35
CA ASP A 476 -16.50 19.07 -6.53
C ASP A 476 -16.73 20.55 -6.19
N PHE A 477 -16.14 21.02 -5.09
CA PHE A 477 -16.06 22.46 -4.80
C PHE A 477 -15.14 23.19 -5.79
N TYR A 478 -14.10 22.51 -6.26
CA TYR A 478 -13.15 22.97 -7.25
C TYR A 478 -13.09 21.97 -8.40
N GLY A 479 -12.86 22.43 -9.62
CA GLY A 479 -12.81 21.56 -10.80
C GLY A 479 -12.33 22.30 -12.04
N SER A 480 -12.50 21.72 -13.22
CA SER A 480 -11.99 22.30 -14.48
C SER A 480 -12.54 23.69 -14.82
N TRP A 481 -13.63 24.11 -14.17
CA TRP A 481 -14.26 25.43 -14.29
C TRP A 481 -13.65 26.49 -13.36
N SER A 482 -12.83 26.11 -12.39
CA SER A 482 -12.24 27.04 -11.43
C SER A 482 -11.09 27.84 -12.06
N SER A 483 -10.94 29.11 -11.64
CA SER A 483 -9.86 30.00 -12.09
C SER A 483 -8.61 29.96 -11.21
N SER A 484 -8.68 29.24 -10.10
CA SER A 484 -7.59 28.97 -9.17
C SER A 484 -7.60 27.50 -8.71
N THR A 485 -6.47 27.00 -8.24
CA THR A 485 -6.36 25.65 -7.65
C THR A 485 -7.07 25.59 -6.31
N GLY A 486 -7.78 24.50 -6.05
CA GLY A 486 -8.32 24.19 -4.73
C GLY A 486 -8.57 22.70 -4.60
N ASN A 487 -8.51 22.19 -3.37
CA ASN A 487 -8.90 20.80 -3.13
C ASN A 487 -10.43 20.70 -3.18
N HIS A 488 -10.95 19.94 -4.13
CA HIS A 488 -12.39 19.82 -4.37
C HIS A 488 -13.19 19.15 -3.25
N ASN A 489 -12.54 18.62 -2.21
CA ASN A 489 -13.16 17.98 -1.06
C ASN A 489 -12.50 18.45 0.26
N SER A 490 -12.11 19.73 0.37
CA SER A 490 -11.56 20.31 1.60
C SER A 490 -12.48 20.16 2.82
N LEU A 491 -11.91 19.89 4.01
CA LEU A 491 -12.70 19.85 5.25
C LEU A 491 -13.06 21.27 5.72
N TYR A 492 -12.07 22.16 5.72
CA TYR A 492 -12.21 23.57 6.08
C TYR A 492 -11.68 24.46 4.94
N PHE A 493 -11.88 25.77 5.08
CA PHE A 493 -11.38 26.75 4.13
C PHE A 493 -9.89 27.05 4.31
N SER A 494 -9.26 27.59 3.28
CA SER A 494 -7.94 28.25 3.37
C SER A 494 -8.09 29.75 3.53
N SER A 495 -7.16 30.38 4.25
CA SER A 495 -7.08 31.84 4.39
C SER A 495 -6.93 32.56 3.04
N LYS A 496 -6.44 31.86 2.00
CA LYS A 496 -6.22 32.37 0.65
C LYS A 496 -7.47 32.45 -0.23
N GLU A 497 -8.55 31.76 0.15
CA GLU A 497 -9.81 31.73 -0.60
C GLU A 497 -10.60 33.04 -0.42
N TYR A 498 -11.50 33.34 -1.35
CA TYR A 498 -12.44 34.46 -1.22
C TYR A 498 -13.47 34.19 -0.11
N ASN A 499 -14.05 35.25 0.45
CA ASN A 499 -14.99 35.12 1.58
C ASN A 499 -16.18 34.20 1.25
N TRP A 500 -16.74 34.30 0.05
CA TRP A 500 -17.82 33.42 -0.37
C TRP A 500 -17.39 31.94 -0.38
N GLU A 501 -16.19 31.63 -0.87
CA GLU A 501 -15.67 30.26 -0.89
C GLU A 501 -15.46 29.72 0.53
N LYS A 502 -14.96 30.56 1.45
CA LYS A 502 -14.77 30.19 2.87
C LYS A 502 -16.08 29.73 3.53
N GLU A 503 -17.20 30.32 3.11
CA GLU A 503 -18.54 30.07 3.66
C GLU A 503 -19.32 28.96 2.92
N HIS A 504 -18.84 28.47 1.77
CA HIS A 504 -19.61 27.56 0.91
C HIS A 504 -18.83 26.39 0.31
N SER A 505 -17.52 26.53 0.08
CA SER A 505 -16.70 25.62 -0.72
C SER A 505 -15.86 24.64 0.12
N ASN A 506 -16.42 24.17 1.25
CA ASN A 506 -15.80 23.16 2.10
C ASN A 506 -16.86 22.34 2.86
N ILE A 507 -16.48 21.15 3.34
CA ILE A 507 -17.38 20.21 4.01
C ILE A 507 -18.03 20.84 5.25
N ALA A 508 -17.24 21.51 6.11
CA ALA A 508 -17.74 22.05 7.37
C ALA A 508 -18.79 23.15 7.16
N ALA A 509 -18.52 24.08 6.24
CA ALA A 509 -19.44 25.17 5.94
C ALA A 509 -20.73 24.66 5.26
N ALA A 510 -20.60 23.76 4.27
CA ALA A 510 -21.76 23.15 3.63
C ALA A 510 -22.64 22.40 4.65
N ALA A 511 -22.03 21.60 5.54
CA ALA A 511 -22.76 20.91 6.59
C ALA A 511 -23.49 21.90 7.50
N GLN A 512 -22.80 22.95 7.97
CA GLN A 512 -23.40 23.95 8.85
C GLN A 512 -24.56 24.70 8.19
N ASN A 513 -24.46 25.02 6.89
CA ASN A 513 -25.52 25.67 6.13
C ASN A 513 -26.78 24.80 6.05
N TRP A 514 -26.63 23.49 5.82
CA TRP A 514 -27.76 22.56 5.83
C TRP A 514 -28.39 22.39 7.21
N LEU A 515 -27.57 22.33 8.26
CA LEU A 515 -28.08 22.29 9.65
C LEU A 515 -28.87 23.56 10.00
N ASN A 516 -28.32 24.73 9.66
CA ASN A 516 -28.98 26.02 9.87
C ASN A 516 -30.32 26.13 9.12
N ALA A 517 -30.43 25.45 7.98
CA ALA A 517 -31.66 25.39 7.19
C ALA A 517 -32.67 24.33 7.67
N GLY A 518 -32.35 23.57 8.72
CA GLY A 518 -33.28 22.66 9.41
C GLY A 518 -33.09 21.17 9.12
N LEU A 519 -31.96 20.75 8.53
CA LEU A 519 -31.61 19.34 8.43
C LEU A 519 -31.04 18.84 9.76
N SER A 520 -31.47 17.65 10.22
CA SER A 520 -31.00 17.07 11.48
C SER A 520 -29.60 16.46 11.32
N LYS A 521 -28.75 16.54 12.36
CA LYS A 521 -27.36 16.05 12.30
C LYS A 521 -27.28 14.56 12.02
N GLU A 522 -28.11 13.78 12.68
CA GLU A 522 -28.21 12.31 12.57
C GLU A 522 -28.70 11.83 11.20
N LYS A 523 -29.33 12.71 10.41
CA LYS A 523 -29.74 12.46 9.02
C LYS A 523 -28.76 13.05 8.00
N THR A 524 -27.79 13.83 8.44
CA THR A 524 -26.79 14.44 7.56
C THR A 524 -25.61 13.48 7.35
N VAL A 525 -25.44 13.00 6.12
CA VAL A 525 -24.34 12.11 5.72
C VAL A 525 -23.40 12.86 4.78
N LEU A 526 -22.13 13.02 5.18
CA LEU A 526 -21.19 13.92 4.51
C LEU A 526 -20.40 13.23 3.39
N GLY A 527 -20.27 13.89 2.24
CA GLY A 527 -19.57 13.40 1.07
C GLY A 527 -18.05 13.40 1.21
N VAL A 528 -17.44 12.24 0.96
CA VAL A 528 -15.99 12.02 0.97
C VAL A 528 -15.56 11.46 -0.37
N ALA A 529 -14.64 12.15 -1.05
CA ALA A 529 -14.19 11.81 -2.39
C ALA A 529 -12.97 10.88 -2.36
N PHE A 530 -13.06 9.75 -3.06
CA PHE A 530 -11.95 8.81 -3.30
C PHE A 530 -11.31 9.02 -4.68
N TYR A 531 -11.25 10.28 -5.09
CA TYR A 531 -10.63 10.75 -6.31
C TYR A 531 -10.04 12.14 -6.05
N GLY A 532 -9.33 12.67 -7.03
CA GLY A 532 -8.84 14.03 -7.05
C GLY A 532 -9.10 14.69 -8.39
N VAL A 533 -8.93 16.01 -8.42
CA VAL A 533 -9.08 16.85 -9.62
C VAL A 533 -7.74 17.51 -9.94
N SER A 534 -7.47 17.67 -11.23
CA SER A 534 -6.19 18.21 -11.71
C SER A 534 -6.34 19.56 -12.43
N PHE A 535 -5.31 20.39 -12.28
CA PHE A 535 -5.22 21.73 -12.82
C PHE A 535 -3.90 21.96 -13.55
N GLU A 536 -3.94 22.86 -14.53
CA GLU A 536 -2.77 23.39 -15.21
C GLU A 536 -2.50 24.81 -14.72
N LEU A 537 -1.43 25.00 -13.94
CA LEU A 537 -1.00 26.27 -13.36
C LEU A 537 -0.55 27.25 -14.45
N LYS A 538 -0.79 28.55 -14.23
CA LYS A 538 -0.22 29.61 -15.10
C LYS A 538 1.30 29.72 -14.97
N ALA A 539 1.84 29.44 -13.79
CA ALA A 539 3.26 29.50 -13.50
C ALA A 539 3.68 28.36 -12.57
N SER A 540 4.83 27.73 -12.85
CA SER A 540 5.30 26.54 -12.12
C SER A 540 5.86 26.83 -10.72
N ASN A 541 6.09 28.09 -10.38
CA ASN A 541 6.56 28.53 -9.07
C ASN A 541 5.42 28.95 -8.11
N GLU A 542 4.18 29.01 -8.59
CA GLU A 542 2.98 29.31 -7.78
C GLU A 542 2.14 28.03 -7.62
N THR A 543 2.46 27.22 -6.62
CA THR A 543 1.90 25.86 -6.46
C THR A 543 0.98 25.70 -5.25
N GLY A 544 0.74 26.78 -4.50
CA GLY A 544 -0.09 26.77 -3.31
C GLY A 544 -1.59 26.63 -3.60
N ILE A 545 -2.39 26.44 -2.55
CA ILE A 545 -3.84 26.64 -2.63
C ILE A 545 -4.14 28.05 -3.19
N HIS A 546 -5.17 28.13 -4.02
CA HIS A 546 -5.63 29.32 -4.72
C HIS A 546 -4.61 29.92 -5.72
N ALA A 547 -3.66 29.12 -6.22
CA ALA A 547 -2.77 29.54 -7.30
C ALA A 547 -3.53 29.70 -8.63
N PRO A 548 -3.18 30.68 -9.49
CA PRO A 548 -3.85 30.91 -10.77
C PRO A 548 -3.69 29.72 -11.74
N VAL A 549 -4.80 29.31 -12.37
CA VAL A 549 -4.80 28.23 -13.37
C VAL A 549 -5.17 28.74 -14.77
N ILE A 550 -4.72 28.01 -15.80
CA ILE A 550 -5.16 28.21 -17.17
C ILE A 550 -6.54 27.56 -17.35
N LYS A 551 -6.67 26.32 -16.87
CA LYS A 551 -7.85 25.45 -16.97
C LYS A 551 -7.66 24.19 -16.12
N GLY A 552 -8.65 23.31 -16.09
CA GLY A 552 -8.46 21.90 -15.72
C GLY A 552 -7.41 21.24 -16.61
N SER A 553 -6.54 20.40 -16.03
CA SER A 553 -5.46 19.76 -16.78
C SER A 553 -5.96 18.61 -17.65
N ALA A 554 -5.14 18.17 -18.60
CA ALA A 554 -5.42 16.99 -19.42
C ALA A 554 -5.54 15.68 -18.60
N LEU A 555 -5.06 15.65 -17.36
CA LEU A 555 -5.22 14.49 -16.48
C LEU A 555 -6.65 14.35 -15.95
N GLY A 556 -7.44 15.43 -15.95
CA GLY A 556 -8.83 15.43 -15.51
C GLY A 556 -9.03 14.97 -14.07
N GLU A 557 -10.03 14.12 -13.88
CA GLU A 557 -10.39 13.47 -12.62
C GLU A 557 -9.62 12.14 -12.49
N LEU A 558 -8.93 11.94 -11.36
CA LEU A 558 -8.09 10.76 -11.12
C LEU A 558 -8.56 10.02 -9.87
N ARG A 559 -8.76 8.71 -9.95
CA ARG A 559 -9.06 7.88 -8.77
C ARG A 559 -7.91 7.87 -7.79
N TYR A 560 -8.18 7.67 -6.51
CA TYR A 560 -7.11 7.61 -5.51
C TYR A 560 -6.06 6.55 -5.85
N TYR A 561 -6.50 5.37 -6.34
CA TYR A 561 -5.55 4.33 -6.77
C TYR A 561 -4.66 4.77 -7.94
N GLU A 562 -5.12 5.68 -8.82
CA GLU A 562 -4.31 6.24 -9.92
C GLU A 562 -3.33 7.28 -9.37
N ILE A 563 -3.82 8.17 -8.50
CA ILE A 563 -3.02 9.21 -7.86
C ILE A 563 -1.85 8.60 -7.08
N CYS A 564 -2.15 7.64 -6.20
CA CYS A 564 -1.15 7.03 -5.32
C CYS A 564 -0.11 6.19 -6.08
N SER A 565 -0.46 5.62 -7.24
CA SER A 565 0.38 4.64 -7.96
C SER A 565 1.15 5.26 -9.12
N GLN A 566 0.65 6.34 -9.72
CA GLN A 566 1.22 6.93 -10.93
C GLN A 566 1.88 8.29 -10.70
N TYR A 567 1.58 8.96 -9.57
CA TYR A 567 2.02 10.33 -9.30
C TYR A 567 2.82 10.46 -7.99
N ASP A 568 3.48 9.37 -7.55
CA ASP A 568 4.33 9.37 -6.35
C ASP A 568 5.61 10.20 -6.49
N ASN A 569 5.97 10.56 -7.72
CA ASN A 569 7.06 11.43 -8.09
C ASN A 569 6.71 12.93 -8.01
N PHE A 570 5.43 13.28 -7.87
CA PHE A 570 5.02 14.68 -7.69
C PHE A 570 5.35 15.14 -6.27
N THR A 571 5.59 16.44 -6.11
CA THR A 571 5.77 17.03 -4.79
C THR A 571 4.43 17.03 -4.07
N LYS A 572 4.34 16.21 -3.01
CA LYS A 572 3.20 16.21 -2.10
C LYS A 572 3.33 17.32 -1.08
N VAL A 573 2.29 18.12 -0.93
CA VAL A 573 2.16 19.13 0.11
C VAL A 573 0.93 18.83 0.95
N TRP A 574 1.08 18.89 2.27
CA TRP A 574 -0.04 18.87 3.20
C TRP A 574 -0.46 20.31 3.50
N ASP A 575 -1.72 20.64 3.24
CA ASP A 575 -2.29 21.92 3.62
C ASP A 575 -3.04 21.77 4.96
N ASP A 576 -2.52 22.44 5.99
CA ASP A 576 -3.05 22.29 7.35
C ASP A 576 -4.34 23.09 7.60
N GLU A 577 -4.65 24.10 6.78
CA GLU A 577 -5.91 24.85 6.91
C GLU A 577 -7.07 23.99 6.39
N THR A 578 -6.97 23.48 5.17
CA THR A 578 -8.02 22.66 4.53
C THR A 578 -8.08 21.22 5.04
N LYS A 579 -7.02 20.77 5.74
CA LYS A 579 -6.79 19.38 6.18
C LYS A 579 -6.77 18.39 5.01
N THR A 580 -6.15 18.79 3.91
CA THR A 580 -6.03 17.95 2.71
C THR A 580 -4.66 18.04 2.07
N PRO A 581 -4.23 17.00 1.35
CA PRO A 581 -3.04 17.05 0.54
C PRO A 581 -3.33 17.58 -0.88
N TYR A 582 -2.27 18.05 -1.54
CA TYR A 582 -2.23 18.17 -2.98
C TYR A 582 -0.86 17.74 -3.51
N LEU A 583 -0.80 17.41 -4.80
CA LEU A 583 0.43 17.10 -5.53
C LEU A 583 0.72 18.21 -6.54
N HIS A 584 1.98 18.51 -6.80
CA HIS A 584 2.35 19.34 -7.94
C HIS A 584 3.67 18.92 -8.59
N ASN A 585 3.80 19.14 -9.89
CA ASN A 585 5.03 18.94 -10.65
C ASN A 585 5.01 19.80 -11.93
N GLY A 586 5.98 20.70 -12.07
CA GLY A 586 5.95 21.71 -13.14
C GLY A 586 4.67 22.55 -13.04
N THR A 587 3.87 22.54 -14.10
CA THR A 587 2.56 23.22 -14.14
C THR A 587 1.39 22.32 -13.76
N TYR A 588 1.60 21.03 -13.49
CA TYR A 588 0.52 20.14 -13.05
C TYR A 588 0.29 20.25 -11.56
N TRP A 589 -0.98 20.30 -11.17
CA TRP A 589 -1.43 20.34 -9.77
C TRP A 589 -2.61 19.39 -9.57
N ILE A 590 -2.65 18.60 -8.50
CA ILE A 590 -3.70 17.61 -8.22
C ILE A 590 -4.17 17.73 -6.76
N GLY A 591 -5.43 18.10 -6.56
CA GLY A 591 -6.06 18.15 -5.24
C GLY A 591 -6.83 16.85 -5.00
N TYR A 592 -6.54 16.15 -3.90
CA TYR A 592 -7.07 14.80 -3.64
C TYR A 592 -7.16 14.50 -2.14
N ASN A 593 -7.59 13.29 -1.80
CA ASN A 593 -7.53 12.79 -0.43
C ASN A 593 -6.53 11.65 -0.28
N ASP A 594 -5.73 11.70 0.78
CA ASP A 594 -4.91 10.59 1.22
C ASP A 594 -5.49 9.95 2.50
N PRO A 595 -4.89 8.85 3.01
CA PRO A 595 -5.43 8.17 4.18
C PRO A 595 -5.54 9.06 5.44
N ILE A 596 -4.69 10.07 5.59
CA ILE A 596 -4.72 10.99 6.73
C ILE A 596 -5.92 11.93 6.60
N ALA A 597 -6.12 12.57 5.44
CA ALA A 597 -7.27 13.43 5.19
C ALA A 597 -8.61 12.67 5.37
N ILE A 598 -8.67 11.42 4.91
CA ILE A 598 -9.85 10.57 5.08
C ILE A 598 -10.10 10.22 6.56
N TRP A 599 -9.05 9.90 7.31
CA TRP A 599 -9.18 9.67 8.75
C TRP A 599 -9.70 10.91 9.48
N ILE A 600 -9.15 12.10 9.18
CA ILE A 600 -9.58 13.37 9.78
C ILE A 600 -11.06 13.65 9.49
N LYS A 601 -11.53 13.36 8.28
CA LYS A 601 -12.95 13.50 7.92
C LYS A 601 -13.84 12.51 8.65
N GLY A 602 -13.39 11.27 8.84
CA GLY A 602 -14.09 10.29 9.68
C GLY A 602 -14.19 10.75 11.13
N ASP A 603 -13.11 11.29 11.69
CA ASP A 603 -13.08 11.86 13.04
C ASP A 603 -14.00 13.08 13.14
N TYR A 604 -14.04 13.94 12.12
CA TYR A 604 -14.98 15.07 12.03
C TYR A 604 -16.43 14.60 12.04
N VAL A 605 -16.79 13.58 11.26
CA VAL A 605 -18.14 12.97 11.26
C VAL A 605 -18.52 12.52 12.66
N LYS A 606 -17.63 11.78 13.33
CA LYS A 606 -17.88 11.27 14.69
C LYS A 606 -18.01 12.38 15.73
N LYS A 607 -17.02 13.27 15.80
CA LYS A 607 -16.96 14.35 16.83
C LYS A 607 -18.15 15.30 16.74
N ASN A 608 -18.65 15.54 15.53
CA ASN A 608 -19.79 16.42 15.30
C ASN A 608 -21.14 15.70 15.30
N GLN A 609 -21.15 14.38 15.53
CA GLN A 609 -22.34 13.53 15.63
C GLN A 609 -23.18 13.54 14.34
N PHE A 610 -22.52 13.58 13.19
CA PHE A 610 -23.20 13.45 11.90
C PHE A 610 -23.68 12.01 11.69
N GLY A 611 -24.75 11.87 10.91
CA GLY A 611 -25.37 10.59 10.59
C GLY A 611 -24.47 9.61 9.84
N GLY A 612 -23.36 10.07 9.26
CA GLY A 612 -22.37 9.23 8.61
C GLY A 612 -21.53 9.92 7.54
N ALA A 613 -20.88 9.10 6.73
CA ALA A 613 -20.16 9.50 5.53
C ALA A 613 -20.66 8.75 4.29
N VAL A 614 -20.76 9.45 3.16
CA VAL A 614 -21.06 8.89 1.84
C VAL A 614 -19.82 9.00 0.95
N ILE A 615 -19.38 7.88 0.41
CA ILE A 615 -18.14 7.79 -0.36
C ILE A 615 -18.45 7.79 -1.86
N TYR A 616 -17.82 8.70 -2.60
CA TYR A 616 -17.80 8.67 -4.05
C TYR A 616 -16.38 8.47 -4.58
N SER A 617 -16.06 7.32 -5.19
CA SER A 617 -16.82 6.07 -5.21
C SER A 617 -15.96 4.91 -4.69
N ILE A 618 -16.60 3.79 -4.35
CA ILE A 618 -15.89 2.63 -3.77
C ILE A 618 -14.81 2.07 -4.71
N ASP A 619 -15.01 2.19 -6.02
CA ASP A 619 -14.05 1.85 -7.07
C ASP A 619 -12.88 2.84 -7.21
N GLY A 620 -12.95 3.99 -6.52
CA GLY A 620 -11.84 4.94 -6.46
C GLY A 620 -10.78 4.59 -5.41
N ASP A 621 -11.13 3.78 -4.41
CA ASP A 621 -10.16 3.25 -3.44
C ASP A 621 -9.26 2.19 -4.08
N ASP A 622 -8.16 1.88 -3.40
CA ASP A 622 -7.27 0.81 -3.80
C ASP A 622 -7.74 -0.55 -3.29
N ASN A 623 -8.53 -1.26 -4.09
CA ASN A 623 -8.97 -2.63 -3.80
C ASN A 623 -7.97 -3.71 -4.26
N THR A 624 -6.87 -3.32 -4.93
CA THR A 624 -5.90 -4.23 -5.58
C THR A 624 -4.47 -4.11 -5.04
N ARG A 625 -4.21 -3.21 -4.08
CA ARG A 625 -2.91 -2.89 -3.48
C ARG A 625 -1.93 -2.16 -4.42
N LEU A 626 -2.44 -1.40 -5.38
CA LEU A 626 -1.64 -0.57 -6.29
C LEU A 626 -0.90 0.57 -5.58
N CYS A 627 -1.45 1.09 -4.49
CA CYS A 627 -0.83 2.12 -3.66
C CYS A 627 0.30 1.59 -2.76
N ASN A 628 0.60 0.28 -2.80
CA ASN A 628 1.45 -0.41 -1.83
C ASN A 628 0.97 -0.25 -0.38
N LEU A 629 -0.35 -0.15 -0.21
CA LEU A 629 -1.06 -0.09 1.07
C LEU A 629 -2.04 -1.27 1.15
N ASP A 630 -2.69 -1.43 2.30
CA ASP A 630 -3.76 -2.43 2.44
C ASP A 630 -4.92 -2.15 1.49
N LYS A 631 -5.64 -3.22 1.09
CA LYS A 631 -6.88 -3.06 0.31
C LYS A 631 -7.88 -2.19 1.06
N TYR A 632 -8.59 -1.35 0.32
CA TYR A 632 -9.57 -0.37 0.82
C TYR A 632 -8.95 0.58 1.84
N VAL A 633 -7.76 1.10 1.53
CA VAL A 633 -7.01 1.91 2.48
C VAL A 633 -7.77 3.15 2.90
N LEU A 634 -8.42 3.85 1.96
CA LEU A 634 -9.18 5.04 2.32
C LEU A 634 -10.40 4.67 3.17
N LEU A 635 -11.16 3.65 2.76
CA LEU A 635 -12.35 3.22 3.50
C LEU A 635 -11.99 2.78 4.93
N LYS A 636 -10.91 2.01 5.10
CA LYS A 636 -10.41 1.60 6.43
C LYS A 636 -9.99 2.80 7.29
N HIS A 637 -9.36 3.82 6.70
CA HIS A 637 -9.00 5.03 7.42
C HIS A 637 -10.25 5.85 7.81
N LEU A 638 -11.28 5.85 6.97
CA LEU A 638 -12.55 6.50 7.28
C LEU A 638 -13.20 5.84 8.50
N HIS A 639 -13.27 4.50 8.51
CA HIS A 639 -13.71 3.72 9.68
C HIS A 639 -12.86 4.01 10.92
N GLY A 640 -11.54 4.08 10.77
CA GLY A 640 -10.63 4.42 11.86
C GLY A 640 -10.89 5.81 12.43
N GLY A 641 -11.19 6.80 11.59
CA GLY A 641 -11.57 8.15 12.02
C GLY A 641 -12.90 8.15 12.76
N MET A 642 -13.88 7.38 12.27
CA MET A 642 -15.15 7.16 12.96
C MET A 642 -15.01 6.26 14.20
N GLY A 643 -13.81 5.74 14.50
CA GLY A 643 -13.52 4.85 15.63
C GLY A 643 -14.30 3.54 15.59
N HIS A 644 -14.62 3.04 14.40
CA HIS A 644 -15.18 1.70 14.19
C HIS A 644 -14.10 0.63 14.43
N ASP A 645 -14.46 -0.46 15.10
CA ASP A 645 -13.57 -1.61 15.26
C ASP A 645 -13.55 -2.43 13.96
N LEU A 646 -12.34 -2.62 13.40
CA LEU A 646 -12.07 -3.38 12.19
C LEU A 646 -11.30 -4.68 12.46
N THR A 647 -11.21 -5.13 13.71
CA THR A 647 -10.45 -6.33 14.08
C THR A 647 -10.94 -7.61 13.41
N TRP A 648 -12.22 -7.67 13.03
CA TRP A 648 -12.87 -8.78 12.33
C TRP A 648 -12.51 -8.88 10.83
N LEU A 649 -11.84 -7.88 10.23
CA LEU A 649 -11.32 -7.96 8.85
C LEU A 649 -9.96 -8.69 8.75
N LYS A 650 -9.46 -9.22 9.87
CA LYS A 650 -8.16 -9.90 9.96
C LYS A 650 -8.24 -11.42 9.83
N ASP A 651 -9.46 -11.96 9.81
CA ASP A 651 -9.78 -13.34 9.45
C ASP A 651 -10.19 -13.40 7.96
#